data_AF-A0A7J4RHC1-F1
#
_entry.id   AF-A0A7J4RHC1-F1
#
_cell.length_a   1.000
_cell.length_b   1.000
_cell.length_c   1.000
_cell.angle_alpha   90.00
_cell.angle_beta   90.00
_cell.angle_gamma   90.00
#
_symmetry.space_group_name_H-M   'P 1'
#
loop_
_entity.id
_entity.type
_entity.pdbx_description
1 polymer ?
#
loop_
_entity_poly.entity_id
_entity_poly.type
_entity_poly.pdbx_seq_one_letter_code
_entity_poly.pdbx_strand_id
1 'polypeptide(L)'
;MNEKEPSPLAVHKDAWSQKDLLEGIIQRYIPTRSHVGGLWPTWEIEADQADEKLPELNSYLGRLGWMARLQRGDVDQLTTIPLPHHQFPGSRIHIYMWSASLITLLLSALRWMENGRPSGGWFVESEFLDALIGFAFPVLFTLFLASFIQTRISAKLGVRTGHILPIPDPSVLLWLFSGLSTSFFIWPFGIFFIPTLPRMDARPWPDRKSLAWTSVSVPIVLLVSGFVFWTLGLILAPDAYLLTGEPYRANPPFLIELISTAFDTSFQTTLDWGHPFFFAAGFLTLVGWLLMLPIPTFPGGRLLVARMGIQEARSSGTQILMFMLLVTAALFIFDAFNGFTIWIPVLSVAIPLLLFMGGDSRIPVLIDGDRPLNEENHRRLGLVLFIAILFAIPSQFPVEPVERWDAEATYSLDVDVYAELDDVWNASAMISLENPSMENRNYTVAGSILGTTLWTAELSCGEEICDGQLEPGEATSIELLFTHENTSHQPTFLDYQIDVTFDKTEHQEIGTIHPNMTGSVGAEWYHLRSGEEVLTCLDVYLEESANISFPDLGSDWMPFLWLEGQVGLNQTLETTDNIVCLDGVDQALPYNVQSYLRNVALGNATFVVGFDSTWPHIVSASEDGWFIDEQHPIGTPFNQEGTTLYQENESSCPDNENLVTPPHNGSAIWNWNISVRPAAKIPSIGPDEVLMIKLAPNTYIHCYQDEGIATKFSIQKGPNLILYDGSEPIRLWDAPRTATSTELTIALFNNGTSDVVLRHSTLGDVEWDLQNLTDSLSPGWNNLTLGVPSSVINTYQLTHQDGAILITFGGYLEAEP
;
A
#
# COMPACT_ATOMS: atom_id res chain seq x y z
N MET A 1 -89.82 -5.42 69.11
CA MET A 1 -88.52 -4.77 68.82
C MET A 1 -88.43 -4.68 67.31
N ASN A 2 -88.70 -3.51 66.73
CA ASN A 2 -88.64 -3.29 65.29
C ASN A 2 -87.25 -2.79 64.91
N GLU A 3 -86.59 -3.55 64.05
CA GLU A 3 -85.38 -3.13 63.32
C GLU A 3 -85.68 -1.84 62.54
N LYS A 4 -84.78 -0.87 62.65
CA LYS A 4 -84.76 0.29 61.76
C LYS A 4 -84.25 -0.18 60.40
N GLU A 5 -85.16 -0.25 59.43
CA GLU A 5 -84.80 -0.36 58.02
C GLU A 5 -83.82 0.76 57.62
N PRO A 6 -82.76 0.45 56.84
CA PRO A 6 -81.88 1.46 56.29
C PRO A 6 -82.67 2.35 55.32
N SER A 7 -82.44 3.66 55.39
CA SER A 7 -83.04 4.64 54.48
C SER A 7 -82.74 4.28 53.02
N PRO A 8 -83.73 4.23 52.12
CA PRO A 8 -83.52 3.87 50.73
C PRO A 8 -82.58 4.86 50.05
N LEU A 9 -81.61 4.35 49.29
CA LEU A 9 -80.73 5.14 48.43
C LEU A 9 -81.60 5.97 47.48
N ALA A 10 -81.46 7.30 47.54
CA ALA A 10 -82.13 8.21 46.61
C ALA A 10 -81.61 7.93 45.19
N VAL A 11 -82.44 7.27 44.37
CA VAL A 11 -82.14 7.03 42.96
C VAL A 11 -82.22 8.36 42.23
N HIS A 12 -81.10 8.80 41.65
CA HIS A 12 -81.04 9.99 40.80
C HIS A 12 -82.01 9.82 39.62
N LYS A 13 -82.76 10.87 39.27
CA LYS A 13 -83.80 10.81 38.21
C LYS A 13 -83.23 10.53 36.81
N ASP A 14 -81.96 10.83 36.58
CA ASP A 14 -81.28 10.70 35.29
C ASP A 14 -80.11 9.70 35.40
N ALA A 15 -79.98 8.83 34.40
CA ALA A 15 -78.85 7.91 34.30
C ALA A 15 -77.57 8.71 34.04
N TRP A 16 -76.55 8.52 34.88
CA TRP A 16 -75.26 9.18 34.69
C TRP A 16 -74.64 8.74 33.37
N SER A 17 -74.21 9.71 32.56
CA SER A 17 -73.31 9.40 31.45
C SER A 17 -71.95 8.98 32.01
N GLN A 18 -71.16 8.29 31.20
CA GLN A 18 -69.79 7.92 31.58
C GLN A 18 -68.94 9.13 31.98
N LYS A 19 -69.19 10.27 31.34
CA LYS A 19 -68.55 11.54 31.66
C LYS A 19 -68.96 12.05 33.05
N ASP A 20 -70.26 12.02 33.36
CA ASP A 20 -70.78 12.47 34.68
C ASP A 20 -70.25 11.59 35.82
N LEU A 21 -70.11 10.28 35.55
CA LEU A 21 -69.48 9.34 36.47
C LEU A 21 -68.01 9.68 36.74
N LEU A 22 -67.23 9.93 35.69
CA LEU A 22 -65.81 10.28 35.83
C LEU A 22 -65.65 11.62 36.55
N GLU A 23 -66.45 12.63 36.20
CA GLU A 23 -66.46 13.93 36.86
C GLU A 23 -66.78 13.80 38.36
N GLY A 24 -67.83 13.04 38.71
CA GLY A 24 -68.21 12.79 40.10
C GLY A 24 -67.18 11.96 40.90
N ILE A 25 -66.32 11.20 40.23
CA ILE A 25 -65.17 10.54 40.87
C ILE A 25 -64.04 11.55 41.08
N ILE A 26 -63.69 12.33 40.05
CA ILE A 26 -62.60 13.32 40.10
C ILE A 26 -62.86 14.37 41.18
N GLN A 27 -64.08 14.91 41.25
CA GLN A 27 -64.49 15.93 42.24
C GLN A 27 -64.30 15.50 43.70
N ARG A 28 -64.22 14.19 43.99
CA ARG A 28 -63.94 13.68 45.34
C ARG A 28 -62.48 13.85 45.76
N TYR A 29 -61.58 13.95 44.78
CA TYR A 29 -60.14 14.05 44.98
C TYR A 29 -59.64 15.46 44.67
N ILE A 30 -60.12 16.07 43.59
CA ILE A 30 -59.65 17.36 43.08
C ILE A 30 -60.88 18.21 42.66
N PRO A 31 -61.03 19.45 43.17
CA PRO A 31 -62.10 20.34 42.74
C PRO A 31 -62.02 20.66 41.24
N THR A 32 -63.10 20.39 40.51
CA THR A 32 -63.23 20.72 39.07
C THR A 32 -64.01 22.02 38.88
N ARG A 33 -63.52 22.92 38.02
CA ARG A 33 -64.18 24.22 37.72
C ARG A 33 -65.11 24.14 36.51
N SER A 34 -64.55 23.78 35.37
CA SER A 34 -65.25 23.85 34.08
C SER A 34 -64.79 22.71 33.16
N HIS A 35 -65.58 22.43 32.14
CA HIS A 35 -65.26 21.39 31.16
C HIS A 35 -64.69 22.03 29.88
N VAL A 36 -63.52 21.55 29.44
CA VAL A 36 -62.76 22.16 28.33
C VAL A 36 -63.15 21.58 26.96
N GLY A 37 -63.72 20.37 26.92
CA GLY A 37 -63.97 19.66 25.65
C GLY A 37 -62.76 18.85 25.17
N GLY A 38 -62.92 18.13 24.06
CA GLY A 38 -61.87 17.30 23.46
C GLY A 38 -62.32 15.86 23.15
N LEU A 39 -61.41 15.06 22.58
CA LEU A 39 -61.64 13.64 22.28
C LEU A 39 -61.87 12.83 23.57
N TRP A 40 -61.15 13.19 24.63
CA TRP A 40 -61.24 12.57 25.94
C TRP A 40 -61.81 13.56 26.96
N PRO A 41 -62.60 13.11 27.95
CA PRO A 41 -63.15 13.98 28.98
C PRO A 41 -62.03 14.76 29.70
N THR A 42 -62.13 16.08 29.67
CA THR A 42 -61.11 17.01 30.19
C THR A 42 -61.77 18.12 30.99
N TRP A 43 -61.26 18.38 32.19
CA TRP A 43 -61.76 19.38 33.12
C TRP A 43 -60.65 20.33 33.54
N GLU A 44 -61.00 21.60 33.73
CA GLU A 44 -60.17 22.56 34.46
C GLU A 44 -60.27 22.25 35.95
N ILE A 45 -59.14 22.21 36.63
CA ILE A 45 -59.06 21.88 38.05
C ILE A 45 -58.39 22.98 38.86
N GLU A 46 -58.59 22.96 40.17
CA GLU A 46 -57.81 23.79 41.09
C GLU A 46 -56.47 23.13 41.41
N ALA A 47 -55.38 23.90 41.29
CA ALA A 47 -54.02 23.41 41.43
C ALA A 47 -53.65 23.01 42.87
N ASP A 48 -54.32 23.60 43.86
CA ASP A 48 -54.01 23.40 45.28
C ASP A 48 -54.30 21.93 45.66
N GLN A 49 -53.24 21.14 45.89
CA GLN A 49 -53.23 19.70 46.20
C GLN A 49 -53.41 18.70 45.03
N ALA A 50 -53.46 19.15 43.77
CA ALA A 50 -53.61 18.25 42.63
C ALA A 50 -52.48 17.20 42.55
N ASP A 51 -51.25 17.58 42.85
CA ASP A 51 -50.06 16.72 42.78
C ASP A 51 -50.06 15.60 43.83
N GLU A 52 -50.56 15.88 45.04
CA GLU A 52 -50.60 14.89 46.13
C GLU A 52 -51.76 13.89 45.93
N LYS A 53 -52.86 14.35 45.34
CA LYS A 53 -54.09 13.57 45.16
C LYS A 53 -54.15 12.80 43.84
N LEU A 54 -53.36 13.17 42.83
CA LEU A 54 -53.30 12.49 41.54
C LEU A 54 -52.96 10.98 41.64
N PRO A 55 -51.99 10.54 42.48
CA PRO A 55 -51.71 9.11 42.64
C PRO A 55 -52.87 8.33 43.27
N GLU A 56 -53.55 8.91 44.26
CA GLU A 56 -54.73 8.31 44.90
C GLU A 56 -55.89 8.18 43.91
N LEU A 57 -56.16 9.24 43.14
CA LEU A 57 -57.16 9.25 42.08
C LEU A 57 -56.87 8.20 41.01
N ASN A 58 -55.62 8.12 40.54
CA ASN A 58 -55.22 7.13 39.54
C ASN A 58 -55.27 5.69 40.07
N SER A 59 -54.98 5.46 41.36
CA SER A 59 -55.18 4.16 41.98
C SER A 59 -56.65 3.73 41.99
N TYR A 60 -57.58 4.68 42.13
CA TYR A 60 -59.02 4.40 42.07
C TYR A 60 -59.49 4.20 40.62
N LEU A 61 -59.17 5.13 39.72
CA LEU A 61 -59.54 5.07 38.31
C LEU A 61 -58.98 3.82 37.62
N GLY A 62 -57.78 3.37 38.00
CA GLY A 62 -57.16 2.17 37.46
C GLY A 62 -58.01 0.91 37.67
N ARG A 63 -58.79 0.83 38.76
CA ARG A 63 -59.72 -0.29 39.01
C ARG A 63 -60.91 -0.30 38.05
N LEU A 64 -61.22 0.86 37.47
CA LEU A 64 -62.31 1.05 36.50
C LEU A 64 -61.80 1.00 35.05
N GLY A 65 -60.49 0.77 34.83
CA GLY A 65 -59.88 0.79 33.50
C GLY A 65 -59.64 2.20 32.95
N TRP A 66 -59.54 3.22 33.81
CA TRP A 66 -59.26 4.61 33.46
C TRP A 66 -58.00 5.13 34.15
N MET A 67 -57.43 6.20 33.62
CA MET A 67 -56.37 6.98 34.28
C MET A 67 -56.57 8.45 33.98
N ALA A 68 -56.18 9.32 34.91
CA ALA A 68 -56.20 10.77 34.78
C ALA A 68 -54.79 11.29 34.53
N ARG A 69 -54.61 12.04 33.45
CA ARG A 69 -53.41 12.80 33.10
C ARG A 69 -53.58 14.24 33.53
N LEU A 70 -52.57 14.78 34.19
CA LEU A 70 -52.48 16.18 34.61
C LEU A 70 -51.61 16.96 33.62
N GLN A 71 -52.11 18.09 33.16
CA GLN A 71 -51.39 19.04 32.31
C GLN A 71 -51.47 20.44 32.91
N ARG A 72 -50.32 21.06 33.15
CA ARG A 72 -50.17 22.38 33.74
C ARG A 72 -50.00 23.43 32.64
N GLY A 73 -50.56 24.61 32.88
CA GLY A 73 -50.53 25.73 31.94
C GLY A 73 -51.09 26.99 32.59
N ASP A 74 -51.68 27.88 31.79
CA ASP A 74 -52.41 29.05 32.33
C ASP A 74 -53.59 28.61 33.21
N VAL A 75 -54.19 27.46 32.90
CA VAL A 75 -55.18 26.74 33.72
C VAL A 75 -54.81 25.26 33.73
N ASP A 76 -54.78 24.66 34.91
CA ASP A 76 -54.48 23.24 35.06
C ASP A 76 -55.64 22.38 34.55
N GLN A 77 -55.31 21.40 33.72
CA GLN A 77 -56.26 20.52 33.06
C GLN A 77 -56.04 19.07 33.46
N LEU A 78 -57.13 18.38 33.76
CA LEU A 78 -57.14 16.94 34.03
C LEU A 78 -57.90 16.22 32.91
N THR A 79 -57.20 15.36 32.17
CA THR A 79 -57.79 14.55 31.09
C THR A 79 -57.86 13.09 31.51
N THR A 80 -59.04 12.47 31.47
CA THR A 80 -59.16 11.02 31.68
C THR A 80 -59.03 10.25 30.39
N ILE A 81 -58.13 9.27 30.37
CA ILE A 81 -57.84 8.39 29.25
C ILE A 81 -58.03 6.92 29.64
N PRO A 82 -58.45 6.04 28.72
CA PRO A 82 -58.62 4.62 29.03
C PRO A 82 -57.27 3.96 29.28
N LEU A 83 -57.24 3.05 30.25
CA LEU A 83 -56.05 2.24 30.52
C LEU A 83 -55.84 1.28 29.33
N PRO A 84 -54.62 1.15 28.79
CA PRO A 84 -54.42 0.27 27.64
C PRO A 84 -54.51 -1.22 28.01
N HIS A 85 -55.35 -1.98 27.31
CA HIS A 85 -55.51 -3.43 27.49
C HIS A 85 -54.83 -4.22 26.36
N HIS A 86 -54.41 -5.46 26.64
CA HIS A 86 -53.84 -6.41 25.65
C HIS A 86 -52.66 -5.90 24.80
N GLN A 87 -51.84 -4.98 25.33
CA GLN A 87 -50.71 -4.40 24.59
C GLN A 87 -49.48 -5.33 24.46
N PHE A 88 -49.41 -6.41 25.24
CA PHE A 88 -48.24 -7.29 25.24
C PHE A 88 -48.40 -8.38 24.18
N PRO A 89 -47.42 -8.54 23.27
CA PRO A 89 -47.46 -9.60 22.29
C PRO A 89 -47.31 -10.97 22.95
N GLY A 90 -47.74 -12.03 22.25
CA GLY A 90 -47.56 -13.41 22.73
C GLY A 90 -46.09 -13.83 22.76
N SER A 91 -45.73 -14.79 23.61
CA SER A 91 -44.33 -15.27 23.74
C SER A 91 -43.73 -15.80 22.42
N ARG A 92 -44.57 -16.30 21.51
CA ARG A 92 -44.15 -16.87 20.23
C ARG A 92 -43.37 -15.88 19.35
N ILE A 93 -43.78 -14.61 19.26
CA ILE A 93 -43.07 -13.64 18.43
C ILE A 93 -41.66 -13.38 18.96
N HIS A 94 -41.47 -13.40 20.28
CA HIS A 94 -40.14 -13.28 20.87
C HIS A 94 -39.28 -14.48 20.49
N ILE A 95 -39.79 -15.71 20.59
CA ILE A 95 -39.04 -16.91 20.19
C ILE A 95 -38.63 -16.83 18.71
N TYR A 96 -39.55 -16.47 17.81
CA TYR A 96 -39.24 -16.37 16.37
C TYR A 96 -38.18 -15.31 16.08
N MET A 97 -38.34 -14.11 16.62
CA MET A 97 -37.41 -13.00 16.32
C MET A 97 -36.03 -13.23 16.92
N TRP A 98 -35.95 -13.75 18.16
CA TRP A 98 -34.67 -14.11 18.77
C TRP A 98 -33.96 -15.23 18.01
N SER A 99 -34.70 -16.23 17.54
CA SER A 99 -34.12 -17.33 16.74
C SER A 99 -33.65 -16.84 15.37
N ALA A 100 -34.43 -15.97 14.72
CA ALA A 100 -34.04 -15.37 13.43
C ALA A 100 -32.83 -14.46 13.59
N SER A 101 -32.76 -13.65 14.67
CA SER A 101 -31.60 -12.82 14.98
C SER A 101 -30.35 -13.63 15.29
N LEU A 102 -30.47 -14.79 15.94
CA LEU A 102 -29.35 -15.70 16.13
C LEU A 102 -28.77 -16.16 14.78
N ILE A 103 -29.63 -16.53 13.83
CA ILE A 103 -29.20 -16.96 12.50
C ILE A 103 -28.51 -15.81 11.77
N THR A 104 -29.10 -14.61 11.75
CA THR A 104 -28.51 -13.48 11.03
C THR A 104 -27.19 -13.01 11.66
N LEU A 105 -27.07 -13.02 13.00
CA LEU A 105 -25.81 -12.74 13.69
C LEU A 105 -24.71 -13.73 13.31
N LEU A 106 -25.03 -15.03 13.25
CA LEU A 106 -24.05 -16.07 12.87
C LEU A 106 -23.56 -15.87 11.44
N LEU A 107 -24.46 -15.58 10.50
CA LEU A 107 -24.11 -15.38 9.10
C LEU A 107 -23.28 -14.11 8.90
N SER A 108 -23.62 -13.02 9.61
CA SER A 108 -22.79 -11.82 9.66
C SER A 108 -21.38 -12.15 10.15
N ALA A 109 -21.25 -12.92 11.23
CA ALA A 109 -19.95 -13.30 11.77
C ALA A 109 -19.10 -14.13 10.81
N LEU A 110 -19.70 -15.14 10.18
CA LEU A 110 -18.99 -15.96 9.20
C LEU A 110 -18.45 -15.15 8.03
N ARG A 111 -19.16 -14.09 7.62
CA ARG A 111 -18.75 -13.25 6.50
C ARG A 111 -17.47 -12.46 6.79
N TRP A 112 -17.39 -11.74 7.90
CA TRP A 112 -16.18 -10.95 8.19
C TRP A 112 -15.03 -11.81 8.73
N MET A 113 -15.29 -13.00 9.26
CA MET A 113 -14.25 -13.97 9.65
C MET A 113 -13.67 -14.78 8.48
N GLU A 114 -14.29 -14.74 7.29
CA GLU A 114 -13.94 -15.60 6.15
C GLU A 114 -12.45 -15.57 5.82
N ASN A 115 -11.85 -14.38 5.81
CA ASN A 115 -10.44 -14.17 5.48
C ASN A 115 -9.54 -13.86 6.68
N GLY A 116 -10.15 -13.41 7.79
CA GLY A 116 -9.45 -12.93 8.99
C GLY A 116 -9.43 -13.93 10.13
N ARG A 117 -9.68 -15.22 9.91
CA ARG A 117 -9.69 -16.23 10.98
C ARG A 117 -8.38 -17.04 11.02
N PRO A 118 -7.72 -17.20 12.19
CA PRO A 118 -6.48 -17.94 12.30
C PRO A 118 -6.66 -19.45 12.04
N SER A 119 -5.59 -20.13 11.63
CA SER A 119 -5.58 -21.57 11.45
C SER A 119 -5.83 -22.28 12.80
N GLY A 120 -7.00 -22.93 12.93
CA GLY A 120 -7.46 -23.56 14.18
C GLY A 120 -8.57 -22.80 14.90
N GLY A 121 -8.88 -21.57 14.48
CA GLY A 121 -9.93 -20.72 15.05
C GLY A 121 -9.53 -19.94 16.29
N TRP A 122 -10.41 -19.02 16.70
CA TRP A 122 -10.23 -18.15 17.86
C TRP A 122 -10.43 -18.89 19.18
N PHE A 123 -11.51 -19.66 19.24
CA PHE A 123 -11.87 -20.48 20.40
C PHE A 123 -11.90 -21.96 20.06
N VAL A 124 -12.32 -22.28 18.82
CA VAL A 124 -12.62 -23.63 18.35
C VAL A 124 -12.39 -23.75 16.85
N GLU A 125 -12.05 -24.96 16.39
CA GLU A 125 -11.77 -25.24 14.97
C GLU A 125 -12.99 -25.07 14.05
N SER A 126 -14.22 -25.16 14.56
CA SER A 126 -15.44 -24.98 13.77
C SER A 126 -15.81 -23.50 13.64
N GLU A 127 -15.80 -22.97 12.40
CA GLU A 127 -16.16 -21.59 12.07
C GLU A 127 -17.51 -21.14 12.66
N PHE A 128 -18.54 -21.98 12.55
CA PHE A 128 -19.88 -21.69 13.09
C PHE A 128 -19.89 -21.55 14.61
N LEU A 129 -19.12 -22.39 15.29
CA LEU A 129 -19.06 -22.43 16.75
C LEU A 129 -18.19 -21.27 17.26
N ASP A 130 -17.16 -20.91 16.51
CA ASP A 130 -16.33 -19.72 16.70
C ASP A 130 -17.16 -18.44 16.59
N ALA A 131 -17.96 -18.32 15.51
CA ALA A 131 -18.92 -17.24 15.29
C ALA A 131 -19.93 -17.12 16.43
N LEU A 132 -20.41 -18.27 16.93
CA LEU A 132 -21.38 -18.34 18.01
C LEU A 132 -20.77 -17.81 19.32
N ILE A 133 -19.60 -18.30 19.71
CA ILE A 133 -18.95 -17.94 20.98
C ILE A 133 -18.41 -16.51 20.93
N GLY A 134 -17.78 -16.15 19.82
CA GLY A 134 -17.09 -14.88 19.65
C GLY A 134 -17.99 -13.68 19.36
N PHE A 135 -19.15 -13.89 18.74
CA PHE A 135 -20.01 -12.77 18.32
C PHE A 135 -21.47 -12.94 18.72
N ALA A 136 -22.15 -13.99 18.24
CA ALA A 136 -23.61 -14.07 18.37
C ALA A 136 -24.07 -14.24 19.83
N PHE A 137 -23.40 -15.08 20.61
CA PHE A 137 -23.72 -15.28 22.02
C PHE A 137 -23.45 -14.04 22.87
N PRO A 138 -22.28 -13.37 22.80
CA PRO A 138 -22.02 -12.09 23.48
C PRO A 138 -23.11 -11.04 23.24
N VAL A 139 -23.52 -10.85 21.98
CA VAL A 139 -24.54 -9.87 21.60
C VAL A 139 -25.90 -10.24 22.19
N LEU A 140 -26.37 -11.48 21.97
CA LEU A 140 -27.69 -11.92 22.45
C LEU A 140 -27.76 -11.98 23.97
N PHE A 141 -26.70 -12.42 24.64
CA PHE A 141 -26.61 -12.44 26.09
C PHE A 141 -26.73 -11.02 26.66
N THR A 142 -26.03 -10.06 26.07
CA THR A 142 -26.09 -8.66 26.49
C THR A 142 -27.49 -8.07 26.27
N LEU A 143 -28.13 -8.33 25.13
CA LEU A 143 -29.51 -7.91 24.86
C LEU A 143 -30.50 -8.53 25.84
N PHE A 144 -30.30 -9.78 26.21
CA PHE A 144 -31.13 -10.48 27.17
C PHE A 144 -30.99 -9.82 28.54
N LEU A 145 -29.76 -9.62 28.99
CA LEU A 145 -29.46 -8.94 30.26
C LEU A 145 -30.07 -7.53 30.29
N ALA A 146 -29.86 -6.73 29.24
CA ALA A 146 -30.44 -5.39 29.11
C ALA A 146 -31.97 -5.42 29.21
N SER A 147 -32.61 -6.40 28.57
CA SER A 147 -34.07 -6.57 28.63
C SER A 147 -34.57 -6.89 30.05
N PHE A 148 -33.87 -7.74 30.79
CA PHE A 148 -34.24 -8.06 32.18
C PHE A 148 -33.98 -6.91 33.14
N ILE A 149 -32.89 -6.15 32.93
CA ILE A 149 -32.59 -4.96 33.71
C ILE A 149 -33.66 -3.88 33.49
N GLN A 150 -34.02 -3.61 32.24
CA GLN A 150 -35.05 -2.63 31.90
C GLN A 150 -36.40 -2.97 32.56
N THR A 151 -36.85 -4.22 32.45
CA THR A 151 -38.13 -4.66 33.02
C THR A 151 -38.13 -4.59 34.54
N ARG A 152 -37.01 -4.91 35.20
CA ARG A 152 -36.87 -4.76 36.66
C ARG A 152 -36.83 -3.31 37.13
N ILE A 153 -36.10 -2.44 36.44
CA ILE A 153 -36.05 -1.00 36.77
C ILE A 153 -37.43 -0.38 36.59
N SER A 154 -38.09 -0.69 35.47
CA SER A 154 -39.44 -0.23 35.17
C SER A 154 -40.44 -0.67 36.24
N ALA A 155 -40.42 -1.94 36.64
CA ALA A 155 -41.31 -2.48 37.66
C ALA A 155 -41.11 -1.82 39.03
N LYS A 156 -39.86 -1.53 39.42
CA LYS A 156 -39.56 -0.77 40.65
C LYS A 156 -40.13 0.65 40.62
N LEU A 157 -40.30 1.22 39.44
CA LEU A 157 -40.88 2.55 39.22
C LEU A 157 -42.39 2.50 38.95
N GLY A 158 -43.04 1.37 39.19
CA GLY A 158 -44.49 1.20 39.04
C GLY A 158 -44.97 1.06 37.59
N VAL A 159 -44.06 0.86 36.63
CA VAL A 159 -44.39 0.72 35.21
C VAL A 159 -44.12 -0.70 34.76
N ARG A 160 -45.07 -1.31 34.04
CA ARG A 160 -44.83 -2.56 33.33
C ARG A 160 -44.34 -2.26 31.93
N THR A 161 -43.14 -2.72 31.58
CA THR A 161 -42.58 -2.66 30.21
C THR A 161 -42.46 -4.06 29.63
N GLY A 162 -42.36 -4.13 28.30
CA GLY A 162 -42.08 -5.36 27.58
C GLY A 162 -40.59 -5.65 27.47
N HIS A 163 -40.28 -6.82 26.93
CA HIS A 163 -38.90 -7.24 26.65
C HIS A 163 -38.41 -6.64 25.31
N ILE A 164 -37.08 -6.62 25.15
CA ILE A 164 -36.44 -6.25 23.89
C ILE A 164 -36.74 -7.35 22.86
N LEU A 165 -37.03 -6.91 21.64
CA LEU A 165 -37.26 -7.77 20.50
C LEU A 165 -36.21 -7.44 19.42
N PRO A 166 -35.12 -8.22 19.28
CA PRO A 166 -34.16 -7.97 18.22
C PRO A 166 -34.82 -8.26 16.87
N ILE A 167 -34.69 -7.31 15.93
CA ILE A 167 -35.18 -7.45 14.57
C ILE A 167 -34.00 -7.91 13.71
N PRO A 168 -34.06 -9.09 13.08
CA PRO A 168 -33.01 -9.57 12.20
C PRO A 168 -32.83 -8.62 11.02
N ASP A 169 -31.58 -8.47 10.56
CA ASP A 169 -31.31 -7.64 9.40
C ASP A 169 -31.94 -8.23 8.13
N PRO A 170 -32.83 -7.48 7.44
CA PRO A 170 -33.42 -7.93 6.19
C PRO A 170 -32.37 -8.16 5.10
N SER A 171 -31.22 -7.48 5.11
CA SER A 171 -30.18 -7.66 4.08
C SER A 171 -29.55 -9.07 4.12
N VAL A 172 -29.24 -9.57 5.33
CA VAL A 172 -28.77 -10.94 5.55
C VAL A 172 -29.81 -11.97 5.11
N LEU A 173 -31.08 -11.73 5.41
CA LEU A 173 -32.17 -12.63 5.03
C LEU A 173 -32.36 -12.65 3.51
N LEU A 174 -32.26 -11.51 2.84
CA LEU A 174 -32.30 -11.43 1.39
C LEU A 174 -31.11 -12.17 0.77
N TRP A 175 -29.89 -11.97 1.27
CA TRP A 175 -28.73 -12.75 0.83
C TRP A 175 -28.99 -14.27 0.93
N LEU A 176 -29.48 -14.74 2.08
CA LEU A 176 -29.74 -16.17 2.31
C LEU A 176 -30.86 -16.75 1.43
N PHE A 177 -31.92 -15.99 1.13
CA PHE A 177 -33.10 -16.51 0.44
C PHE A 177 -33.21 -16.11 -1.04
N SER A 178 -32.56 -15.04 -1.48
CA SER A 178 -32.66 -14.53 -2.86
C SER A 178 -31.36 -14.65 -3.66
N GLY A 179 -30.25 -15.12 -3.06
CA GLY A 179 -28.98 -15.32 -3.74
C GLY A 179 -28.35 -14.02 -4.28
N LEU A 180 -28.70 -12.88 -3.68
CA LEU A 180 -28.09 -11.59 -4.02
C LEU A 180 -26.62 -11.59 -3.59
N SER A 181 -25.78 -10.83 -4.29
CA SER A 181 -24.36 -10.66 -3.95
C SER A 181 -24.17 -10.11 -2.54
N THR A 182 -23.08 -10.53 -1.88
CA THR A 182 -22.61 -9.99 -0.60
C THR A 182 -22.30 -8.49 -0.64
N SER A 183 -22.16 -7.91 -1.83
CA SER A 183 -22.00 -6.46 -2.03
C SER A 183 -23.20 -5.61 -1.59
N PHE A 184 -24.36 -6.20 -1.35
CA PHE A 184 -25.55 -5.49 -0.80
C PHE A 184 -25.63 -5.51 0.74
N PHE A 185 -24.59 -6.01 1.40
CA PHE A 185 -24.52 -6.14 2.85
C PHE A 185 -24.13 -4.83 3.53
N ILE A 186 -25.07 -3.89 3.62
CA ILE A 186 -24.80 -2.54 4.17
C ILE A 186 -24.67 -2.56 5.71
N TRP A 187 -25.28 -3.52 6.40
CA TRP A 187 -25.26 -3.59 7.86
C TRP A 187 -24.45 -4.80 8.35
N PRO A 188 -23.25 -4.60 8.93
CA PRO A 188 -22.31 -5.68 9.15
C PRO A 188 -22.66 -6.61 10.34
N PHE A 189 -23.65 -6.24 11.16
CA PHE A 189 -23.87 -6.87 12.47
C PHE A 189 -25.10 -7.78 12.58
N GLY A 190 -25.91 -7.94 11.54
CA GLY A 190 -26.99 -8.94 11.52
C GLY A 190 -28.25 -8.65 12.34
N ILE A 191 -28.27 -7.63 13.21
CA ILE A 191 -29.48 -7.10 13.86
C ILE A 191 -29.71 -5.65 13.43
N PHE A 192 -30.83 -5.38 12.78
CA PHE A 192 -31.15 -4.04 12.26
C PHE A 192 -31.69 -3.09 13.33
N PHE A 193 -32.58 -3.58 14.21
CA PHE A 193 -33.22 -2.72 15.22
C PHE A 193 -33.59 -3.50 16.48
N ILE A 194 -33.59 -2.85 17.65
CA ILE A 194 -33.88 -3.47 18.95
C ILE A 194 -35.04 -2.78 19.70
N PRO A 195 -36.26 -2.78 19.14
CA PRO A 195 -37.41 -2.18 19.81
C PRO A 195 -37.81 -2.94 21.06
N THR A 196 -38.60 -2.27 21.89
CA THR A 196 -39.34 -2.89 23.00
C THR A 196 -40.81 -3.03 22.60
N LEU A 197 -41.42 -4.20 22.84
CA LEU A 197 -42.83 -4.43 22.59
C LEU A 197 -43.59 -4.77 23.88
N PRO A 198 -44.65 -4.01 24.23
CA PRO A 198 -45.17 -2.82 23.55
C PRO A 198 -44.20 -1.64 23.58
N ARG A 199 -44.28 -0.78 22.55
CA ARG A 199 -43.45 0.42 22.41
C ARG A 199 -43.52 1.28 23.67
N MET A 200 -42.36 1.66 24.19
CA MET A 200 -42.26 2.47 25.41
C MET A 200 -42.96 3.82 25.33
N ASP A 201 -43.06 4.43 24.15
CA ASP A 201 -43.70 5.75 24.00
C ASP A 201 -45.24 5.69 24.11
N ALA A 202 -45.82 4.52 23.82
CA ALA A 202 -47.26 4.27 23.94
C ALA A 202 -47.68 3.83 25.35
N ARG A 203 -46.73 3.72 26.29
CA ARG A 203 -47.00 3.36 27.68
C ARG A 203 -47.27 4.60 28.51
N PRO A 204 -48.24 4.56 29.45
CA PRO A 204 -48.43 5.64 30.40
C PRO A 204 -47.31 5.60 31.45
N TRP A 205 -46.60 6.72 31.57
CA TRP A 205 -45.51 6.92 32.52
C TRP A 205 -45.99 7.82 33.67
N PRO A 206 -45.82 7.41 34.94
CA PRO A 206 -46.31 8.17 36.08
C PRO A 206 -45.64 9.54 36.17
N ASP A 207 -44.34 9.61 35.92
CA ASP A 207 -43.52 10.82 36.06
C ASP A 207 -42.31 10.83 35.10
N ARG A 208 -41.67 11.99 34.96
CA ARG A 208 -40.47 12.14 34.11
C ARG A 208 -39.29 11.29 34.61
N LYS A 209 -39.20 11.02 35.92
CA LYS A 209 -38.10 10.22 36.51
C LYS A 209 -38.18 8.76 36.09
N SER A 210 -39.37 8.13 36.15
CA SER A 210 -39.55 6.74 35.71
C SER A 210 -39.24 6.56 34.24
N LEU A 211 -39.65 7.52 33.40
CA LEU A 211 -39.34 7.58 31.98
C LEU A 211 -37.82 7.63 31.73
N ALA A 212 -37.11 8.53 32.41
CA ALA A 212 -35.68 8.74 32.22
C ALA A 212 -34.84 7.51 32.57
N TRP A 213 -34.97 7.00 33.81
CA TRP A 213 -34.14 5.88 34.29
C TRP A 213 -34.42 4.57 33.57
N THR A 214 -35.69 4.33 33.19
CA THR A 214 -36.01 3.14 32.40
C THR A 214 -35.45 3.25 30.99
N SER A 215 -35.54 4.43 30.36
CA SER A 215 -35.01 4.63 29.00
C SER A 215 -33.50 4.47 28.94
N VAL A 216 -32.77 5.07 29.86
CA VAL A 216 -31.30 5.05 29.91
C VAL A 216 -30.73 3.66 30.25
N SER A 217 -31.51 2.78 30.87
CA SER A 217 -31.01 1.47 31.32
C SER A 217 -30.47 0.57 30.21
N VAL A 218 -31.14 0.48 29.05
CA VAL A 218 -30.70 -0.38 27.95
C VAL A 218 -29.41 0.14 27.31
N PRO A 219 -29.33 1.41 26.85
CA PRO A 219 -28.09 1.94 26.29
C PRO A 219 -26.88 1.79 27.21
N ILE A 220 -27.03 2.03 28.52
CA ILE A 220 -25.91 1.85 29.47
C ILE A 220 -25.41 0.41 29.49
N VAL A 221 -26.32 -0.56 29.56
CA VAL A 221 -25.91 -1.98 29.60
C VAL A 221 -25.16 -2.35 28.31
N LEU A 222 -25.61 -1.86 27.16
CA LEU A 222 -24.93 -2.07 25.88
C LEU A 222 -23.55 -1.40 25.86
N LEU A 223 -23.45 -0.13 26.23
CA LEU A 223 -22.18 0.61 26.23
C LEU A 223 -21.16 -0.01 27.19
N VAL A 224 -21.56 -0.30 28.43
CA VAL A 224 -20.66 -0.92 29.43
C VAL A 224 -20.20 -2.29 28.97
N SER A 225 -21.10 -3.12 28.46
CA SER A 225 -20.72 -4.46 27.97
C SER A 225 -19.84 -4.36 26.73
N GLY A 226 -20.11 -3.40 25.83
CA GLY A 226 -19.28 -3.13 24.66
C GLY A 226 -17.86 -2.72 25.04
N PHE A 227 -17.68 -1.81 25.99
CA PHE A 227 -16.34 -1.49 26.51
C PHE A 227 -15.64 -2.69 27.15
N VAL A 228 -16.36 -3.55 27.86
CA VAL A 228 -15.80 -4.81 28.39
C VAL A 228 -15.31 -5.72 27.26
N PHE A 229 -16.11 -5.90 26.20
CA PHE A 229 -15.70 -6.73 25.06
C PHE A 229 -14.55 -6.12 24.25
N TRP A 230 -14.46 -4.79 24.14
CA TRP A 230 -13.28 -4.12 23.58
C TRP A 230 -12.02 -4.50 24.38
N THR A 231 -12.07 -4.36 25.71
CA THR A 231 -10.91 -4.71 26.55
C THR A 231 -10.56 -6.20 26.50
N LEU A 232 -11.57 -7.09 26.47
CA LEU A 232 -11.33 -8.53 26.34
C LEU A 232 -10.76 -8.89 24.97
N GLY A 233 -11.22 -8.25 23.90
CA GLY A 233 -10.68 -8.44 22.56
C GLY A 233 -9.20 -8.04 22.48
N LEU A 234 -8.81 -6.93 23.10
CA LEU A 234 -7.41 -6.48 23.10
C LEU A 234 -6.49 -7.43 23.87
N ILE A 235 -6.99 -8.04 24.95
CA ILE A 235 -6.23 -9.01 25.75
C ILE A 235 -6.08 -10.36 25.05
N LEU A 236 -7.04 -10.72 24.19
CA LEU A 236 -7.13 -12.03 23.55
C LEU A 236 -6.73 -12.01 22.06
N ALA A 237 -6.48 -10.84 21.50
CA ALA A 237 -5.95 -10.73 20.15
C ALA A 237 -4.59 -11.42 20.08
N PRO A 238 -4.32 -12.17 19.01
CA PRO A 238 -3.09 -12.93 18.87
C PRO A 238 -1.99 -12.01 18.32
N ASP A 239 -0.76 -12.50 18.35
CA ASP A 239 0.29 -11.96 17.50
C ASP A 239 -0.02 -12.28 16.01
N ALA A 240 0.75 -11.69 15.10
CA ALA A 240 0.55 -11.84 13.66
C ALA A 240 0.39 -13.32 13.22
N TYR A 241 -0.51 -13.58 12.28
CA TYR A 241 -0.74 -14.92 11.70
C TYR A 241 -1.03 -14.85 10.21
N LEU A 242 -0.92 -16.00 9.53
CA LEU A 242 -1.15 -16.07 8.09
C LEU A 242 -2.63 -15.88 7.75
N LEU A 243 -2.91 -14.89 6.90
CA LEU A 243 -4.24 -14.60 6.36
C LEU A 243 -4.51 -15.42 5.10
N THR A 244 -5.79 -15.62 4.77
CA THR A 244 -6.21 -16.26 3.51
C THR A 244 -6.72 -15.27 2.47
N GLY A 245 -6.79 -13.98 2.81
CA GLY A 245 -7.19 -12.86 1.96
C GLY A 245 -7.45 -11.59 2.77
N GLU A 246 -8.04 -10.57 2.14
CA GLU A 246 -8.37 -9.28 2.76
C GLU A 246 -9.29 -9.44 4.00
N PRO A 247 -8.82 -9.11 5.22
CA PRO A 247 -9.61 -9.19 6.44
C PRO A 247 -10.45 -7.93 6.66
N TYR A 248 -11.43 -8.03 7.57
CA TYR A 248 -12.17 -6.89 8.10
C TYR A 248 -11.65 -6.52 9.47
N ARG A 249 -11.60 -5.22 9.77
CA ARG A 249 -11.35 -4.70 11.12
C ARG A 249 -12.57 -3.98 11.68
N ALA A 250 -12.69 -4.00 13.00
CA ALA A 250 -13.66 -3.19 13.73
C ALA A 250 -12.94 -1.99 14.34
N ASN A 251 -13.39 -0.79 14.01
CA ASN A 251 -12.78 0.44 14.49
C ASN A 251 -13.38 0.86 15.85
N PRO A 252 -12.53 1.21 16.82
CA PRO A 252 -12.96 1.50 18.19
C PRO A 252 -13.75 2.81 18.30
N PRO A 253 -14.59 2.96 19.34
CA PRO A 253 -15.15 4.25 19.72
C PRO A 253 -14.09 5.13 20.39
N PHE A 254 -14.35 6.44 20.43
CA PHE A 254 -13.41 7.47 20.88
C PHE A 254 -12.68 7.17 22.20
N LEU A 255 -13.36 6.63 23.22
CA LEU A 255 -12.69 6.33 24.49
C LEU A 255 -11.61 5.24 24.35
N ILE A 256 -11.87 4.20 23.55
CA ILE A 256 -10.91 3.12 23.36
C ILE A 256 -9.71 3.62 22.55
N GLU A 257 -9.94 4.46 21.55
CA GLU A 257 -8.90 5.13 20.77
C GLU A 257 -8.06 6.11 21.62
N LEU A 258 -8.69 6.83 22.55
CA LEU A 258 -7.98 7.71 23.48
C LEU A 258 -7.11 6.91 24.47
N ILE A 259 -7.60 5.76 24.93
CA ILE A 259 -6.81 4.89 25.81
C ILE A 259 -5.65 4.30 25.03
N SER A 260 -5.85 3.85 23.79
CA SER A 260 -4.79 3.22 23.02
C SER A 260 -3.62 4.14 22.72
N THR A 261 -3.90 5.37 22.30
CA THR A 261 -2.88 6.41 22.05
C THR A 261 -2.03 6.73 23.27
N ALA A 262 -2.51 6.43 24.48
CA ALA A 262 -1.77 6.63 25.72
C ALA A 262 -0.88 5.44 26.13
N PHE A 263 -1.07 4.24 25.55
CA PHE A 263 -0.45 3.01 26.07
C PHE A 263 0.38 2.20 25.06
N ASP A 264 0.21 2.29 23.73
CA ASP A 264 1.10 1.60 22.77
C ASP A 264 0.93 2.03 21.28
N THR A 265 1.99 1.93 20.47
CA THR A 265 1.95 2.06 19.00
C THR A 265 1.46 0.80 18.29
N SER A 266 1.56 -0.37 18.94
CA SER A 266 1.09 -1.68 18.43
C SER A 266 -0.45 -1.84 18.39
N PHE A 267 -1.19 -0.84 18.87
CA PHE A 267 -2.64 -0.93 18.97
C PHE A 267 -3.34 -1.03 17.61
N GLN A 268 -2.85 -0.29 16.61
CA GLN A 268 -3.44 -0.33 15.27
C GLN A 268 -3.20 -1.68 14.59
N THR A 269 -1.99 -2.24 14.72
CA THR A 269 -1.68 -3.57 14.20
C THR A 269 -2.53 -4.64 14.90
N THR A 270 -2.77 -4.53 16.20
CA THR A 270 -3.63 -5.45 16.97
C THR A 270 -5.09 -5.45 16.51
N LEU A 271 -5.64 -4.28 16.15
CA LEU A 271 -7.03 -4.17 15.67
C LEU A 271 -7.24 -4.82 14.31
N ASP A 272 -6.22 -4.80 13.46
CA ASP A 272 -6.29 -5.34 12.10
C ASP A 272 -6.44 -6.87 12.11
N TRP A 273 -5.98 -7.54 13.18
CA TRP A 273 -6.17 -8.98 13.41
C TRP A 273 -7.60 -9.36 13.89
N GLY A 274 -8.52 -8.40 14.00
CA GLY A 274 -9.97 -8.66 13.88
C GLY A 274 -10.60 -9.66 14.86
N HIS A 275 -10.17 -9.74 16.13
CA HIS A 275 -10.74 -10.69 17.09
C HIS A 275 -12.29 -10.55 17.19
N PRO A 276 -13.08 -11.66 17.24
CA PRO A 276 -14.55 -11.62 17.19
C PRO A 276 -15.24 -10.73 18.23
N PHE A 277 -14.62 -10.58 19.40
CA PHE A 277 -15.10 -9.67 20.43
C PHE A 277 -15.06 -8.20 20.02
N PHE A 278 -14.17 -7.77 19.12
CA PHE A 278 -14.16 -6.40 18.59
C PHE A 278 -15.44 -6.10 17.81
N PHE A 279 -15.93 -7.05 17.01
CA PHE A 279 -17.18 -6.89 16.28
C PHE A 279 -18.39 -6.87 17.22
N ALA A 280 -18.40 -7.74 18.23
CA ALA A 280 -19.46 -7.73 19.25
C ALA A 280 -19.45 -6.42 20.04
N ALA A 281 -18.25 -5.95 20.41
CA ALA A 281 -18.04 -4.69 21.11
C ALA A 281 -18.51 -3.50 20.26
N GLY A 282 -18.06 -3.43 19.01
CA GLY A 282 -18.45 -2.41 18.02
C GLY A 282 -19.95 -2.32 17.84
N PHE A 283 -20.66 -3.46 17.68
CA PHE A 283 -22.13 -3.48 17.63
C PHE A 283 -22.75 -2.89 18.89
N LEU A 284 -22.33 -3.35 20.07
CA LEU A 284 -22.90 -2.95 21.35
C LEU A 284 -22.65 -1.47 21.64
N THR A 285 -21.44 -0.95 21.35
CA THR A 285 -21.11 0.46 21.53
C THR A 285 -21.86 1.33 20.53
N LEU A 286 -21.91 0.94 19.25
CA LEU A 286 -22.61 1.67 18.20
C LEU A 286 -24.11 1.75 18.49
N VAL A 287 -24.77 0.62 18.72
CA VAL A 287 -26.22 0.61 18.99
C VAL A 287 -26.54 1.28 20.31
N GLY A 288 -25.71 1.09 21.35
CA GLY A 288 -25.84 1.80 22.62
C GLY A 288 -25.79 3.32 22.43
N TRP A 289 -24.85 3.80 21.63
CA TRP A 289 -24.71 5.23 21.30
C TRP A 289 -25.88 5.75 20.45
N LEU A 290 -26.27 5.03 19.39
CA LEU A 290 -27.40 5.39 18.53
C LEU A 290 -28.69 5.56 19.34
N LEU A 291 -28.95 4.68 20.30
CA LEU A 291 -30.12 4.78 21.18
C LEU A 291 -30.08 5.98 22.13
N MET A 292 -28.91 6.56 22.42
CA MET A 292 -28.77 7.77 23.23
C MET A 292 -28.97 9.06 22.43
N LEU A 293 -28.99 9.00 21.10
CA LEU A 293 -29.30 10.15 20.27
C LEU A 293 -30.69 10.70 20.62
N PRO A 294 -30.88 12.04 20.59
CA PRO A 294 -32.14 12.68 20.97
C PRO A 294 -33.23 12.52 19.88
N ILE A 295 -33.33 11.35 19.26
CA ILE A 295 -34.30 11.01 18.23
C ILE A 295 -35.64 10.61 18.89
N PRO A 296 -36.79 11.07 18.39
CA PRO A 296 -38.10 10.64 18.89
C PRO A 296 -38.22 9.12 18.90
N THR A 297 -38.91 8.56 19.89
CA THR A 297 -39.05 7.11 20.15
C THR A 297 -37.80 6.37 20.63
N PHE A 298 -36.61 6.96 20.47
CA PHE A 298 -35.40 6.39 21.04
C PHE A 298 -35.31 6.71 22.53
N PRO A 299 -34.54 5.93 23.31
CA PRO A 299 -34.22 6.25 24.69
C PRO A 299 -33.71 7.68 24.90
N GLY A 300 -32.83 8.18 24.03
CA GLY A 300 -32.31 9.55 24.09
C GLY A 300 -33.39 10.61 23.87
N GLY A 301 -34.34 10.40 22.96
CA GLY A 301 -35.49 11.29 22.80
C GLY A 301 -36.43 11.30 24.01
N ARG A 302 -36.65 10.14 24.65
CA ARG A 302 -37.39 10.07 25.93
C ARG A 302 -36.65 10.78 27.06
N LEU A 303 -35.31 10.70 27.07
CA LEU A 303 -34.49 11.39 28.04
C LEU A 303 -34.53 12.91 27.85
N LEU A 304 -34.54 13.39 26.61
CA LEU A 304 -34.73 14.80 26.27
C LEU A 304 -36.05 15.32 26.82
N VAL A 305 -37.15 14.59 26.56
CA VAL A 305 -38.48 14.90 27.11
C VAL A 305 -38.47 14.90 28.64
N ALA A 306 -37.78 13.94 29.28
CA ALA A 306 -37.70 13.90 30.73
C ALA A 306 -36.94 15.11 31.32
N ARG A 307 -35.91 15.62 30.63
CA ARG A 307 -35.10 16.75 31.10
C ARG A 307 -35.72 18.12 30.80
N MET A 308 -36.19 18.36 29.58
CA MET A 308 -36.72 19.65 29.12
C MET A 308 -38.23 19.79 29.35
N GLY A 309 -38.95 18.67 29.44
CA GLY A 309 -40.40 18.63 29.42
C GLY A 309 -40.97 18.44 28.01
N ILE A 310 -42.21 17.97 27.94
CA ILE A 310 -42.83 17.55 26.69
C ILE A 310 -43.05 18.69 25.70
N GLN A 311 -43.47 19.87 26.20
CA GLN A 311 -43.77 21.02 25.33
C GLN A 311 -42.50 21.57 24.68
N GLU A 312 -41.43 21.76 25.47
CA GLU A 312 -40.16 22.28 24.98
C GLU A 312 -39.45 21.27 24.07
N ALA A 313 -39.35 20.00 24.51
CA ALA A 313 -38.65 18.96 23.74
C ALA A 313 -39.34 18.66 22.40
N ARG A 314 -40.66 18.86 22.29
CA ARG A 314 -41.46 18.64 21.06
C ARG A 314 -41.75 19.93 20.29
N SER A 315 -41.15 21.05 20.68
CA SER A 315 -41.27 22.32 19.96
C SER A 315 -40.64 22.25 18.57
N SER A 316 -41.18 23.00 17.61
CA SER A 316 -40.63 23.07 16.25
C SER A 316 -39.17 23.51 16.23
N GLY A 317 -38.81 24.49 17.08
CA GLY A 317 -37.43 24.97 17.23
C GLY A 317 -36.45 23.88 17.65
N THR A 318 -36.80 23.10 18.67
CA THR A 318 -35.96 21.98 19.14
C THR A 318 -35.85 20.88 18.09
N GLN A 319 -36.93 20.54 17.39
CA GLN A 319 -36.91 19.51 16.34
C GLN A 319 -36.06 19.94 15.13
N ILE A 320 -36.16 21.20 14.70
CA ILE A 320 -35.31 21.76 13.63
C ILE A 320 -33.84 21.75 14.05
N LEU A 321 -33.54 22.15 15.29
CA LEU A 321 -32.17 22.12 15.82
C LEU A 321 -31.59 20.71 15.80
N MET A 322 -32.35 19.71 16.28
CA MET A 322 -31.90 18.31 16.27
C MET A 322 -31.72 17.75 14.87
N PHE A 323 -32.60 18.11 13.93
CA PHE A 323 -32.46 17.74 12.53
C PHE A 323 -31.18 18.34 11.93
N MET A 324 -30.93 19.64 12.15
CA MET A 324 -29.71 20.30 11.69
C MET A 324 -28.47 19.67 12.30
N LEU A 325 -28.47 19.38 13.61
CA LEU A 325 -27.35 18.72 14.28
C LEU A 325 -27.09 17.31 13.72
N LEU A 326 -28.14 16.51 13.50
CA LEU A 326 -28.03 15.18 12.93
C LEU A 326 -27.43 15.23 11.52
N VAL A 327 -27.94 16.11 10.65
CA VAL A 327 -27.43 16.26 9.27
C VAL A 327 -26.01 16.80 9.26
N THR A 328 -25.69 17.76 10.13
CA THR A 328 -24.32 18.29 10.26
C THR A 328 -23.35 17.20 10.71
N ALA A 329 -23.71 16.41 11.72
CA ALA A 329 -22.87 15.29 12.17
C ALA A 329 -22.72 14.22 11.07
N ALA A 330 -23.80 13.90 10.37
CA ALA A 330 -23.77 12.95 9.26
C ALA A 330 -22.84 13.39 8.13
N LEU A 331 -22.81 14.68 7.80
CA LEU A 331 -21.95 15.23 6.75
C LEU A 331 -20.48 15.34 7.19
N PHE A 332 -20.22 15.92 8.36
CA PHE A 332 -18.85 16.32 8.74
C PHE A 332 -18.12 15.34 9.66
N ILE A 333 -18.84 14.52 10.42
CA ILE A 333 -18.23 13.58 11.39
C ILE A 333 -18.19 12.17 10.80
N PHE A 334 -19.25 11.77 10.09
CA PHE A 334 -19.45 10.38 9.69
C PHE A 334 -19.39 10.13 8.18
N ASP A 335 -19.16 11.17 7.39
CA ASP A 335 -19.09 11.12 5.92
C ASP A 335 -20.22 10.26 5.29
N ALA A 336 -21.42 10.39 5.83
CA ALA A 336 -22.53 9.46 5.59
C ALA A 336 -23.02 9.45 4.13
N PHE A 337 -22.67 10.46 3.35
CA PHE A 337 -23.13 10.68 1.98
C PHE A 337 -22.08 10.34 0.91
N ASN A 338 -20.91 9.85 1.31
CA ASN A 338 -19.84 9.43 0.41
C ASN A 338 -19.85 7.89 0.26
N GLY A 339 -20.45 7.40 -0.82
CA GLY A 339 -20.60 5.95 -1.07
C GLY A 339 -21.71 5.27 -0.28
N PHE A 340 -21.69 3.93 -0.23
CA PHE A 340 -22.66 3.12 0.51
C PHE A 340 -22.15 2.82 1.93
N THR A 341 -22.45 3.71 2.87
CA THR A 341 -22.00 3.60 4.27
C THR A 341 -23.07 3.01 5.20
N ILE A 342 -22.65 2.55 6.37
CA ILE A 342 -23.57 2.07 7.44
C ILE A 342 -24.51 3.17 7.96
N TRP A 343 -24.25 4.44 7.65
CA TRP A 343 -24.99 5.59 8.15
C TRP A 343 -26.28 5.83 7.36
N ILE A 344 -26.35 5.38 6.10
CA ILE A 344 -27.55 5.47 5.27
C ILE A 344 -28.77 4.82 5.94
N PRO A 345 -28.73 3.55 6.41
CA PRO A 345 -29.87 2.95 7.10
C PRO A 345 -30.19 3.66 8.43
N VAL A 346 -29.18 4.16 9.16
CA VAL A 346 -29.38 4.94 10.39
C VAL A 346 -30.18 6.21 10.10
N LEU A 347 -29.77 7.00 9.10
CA LEU A 347 -30.46 8.22 8.69
C LEU A 347 -31.86 7.94 8.13
N SER A 348 -32.02 6.83 7.43
CA SER A 348 -33.31 6.38 6.88
C SER A 348 -34.34 6.08 7.97
N VAL A 349 -33.91 5.76 9.19
CA VAL A 349 -34.79 5.60 10.36
C VAL A 349 -34.90 6.91 11.15
N ALA A 350 -33.77 7.60 11.38
CA ALA A 350 -33.71 8.78 12.24
C ALA A 350 -34.48 9.98 11.67
N ILE A 351 -34.33 10.27 10.37
CA ILE A 351 -34.94 11.43 9.72
C ILE A 351 -36.47 11.34 9.74
N PRO A 352 -37.11 10.23 9.30
CA PRO A 352 -38.56 10.10 9.40
C PRO A 352 -39.10 10.22 10.83
N LEU A 353 -38.39 9.68 11.82
CA LEU A 353 -38.81 9.81 13.22
C LEU A 353 -38.77 11.26 13.71
N LEU A 354 -37.73 12.03 13.35
CA LEU A 354 -37.66 13.45 13.65
C LEU A 354 -38.78 14.25 12.96
N LEU A 355 -39.04 13.98 11.68
CA LEU A 355 -40.04 14.73 10.90
C LEU A 355 -41.49 14.41 11.31
N PHE A 356 -41.83 13.12 11.47
CA PHE A 356 -43.21 12.69 11.69
C PHE A 356 -43.58 12.52 13.17
N MET A 357 -42.61 12.16 14.02
CA MET A 357 -42.85 11.92 15.45
C MET A 357 -42.22 12.98 16.35
N GLY A 358 -41.38 13.87 15.80
CA GLY A 358 -40.70 14.91 16.57
C GLY A 358 -41.62 15.97 17.15
N GLY A 359 -42.66 16.38 16.41
CA GLY A 359 -43.63 17.38 16.86
C GLY A 359 -44.81 16.83 17.67
N ASP A 360 -44.90 15.51 17.86
CA ASP A 360 -46.06 14.91 18.53
C ASP A 360 -45.94 14.98 20.05
N SER A 361 -46.67 15.91 20.66
CA SER A 361 -46.73 16.12 22.12
C SER A 361 -47.53 15.04 22.87
N ARG A 362 -48.15 14.10 22.15
CA ARG A 362 -48.87 12.96 22.76
C ARG A 362 -47.92 11.84 23.19
N ILE A 363 -46.68 11.84 22.69
CA ILE A 363 -45.68 10.79 22.92
C ILE A 363 -44.36 11.34 23.50
N PRO A 364 -43.85 10.74 24.59
CA PRO A 364 -44.43 9.65 25.37
C PRO A 364 -45.66 10.10 26.19
N VAL A 365 -46.53 9.14 26.55
CA VAL A 365 -47.70 9.41 27.39
C VAL A 365 -47.28 9.61 28.85
N LEU A 366 -47.13 10.86 29.28
CA LEU A 366 -46.86 11.22 30.67
C LEU A 366 -48.15 11.53 31.43
N ILE A 367 -48.29 10.97 32.63
CA ILE A 367 -49.44 11.17 33.52
C ILE A 367 -49.28 12.44 34.33
N ASP A 368 -48.11 12.64 34.94
CA ASP A 368 -47.69 13.93 35.53
C ASP A 368 -46.54 14.49 34.67
N GLY A 369 -46.93 15.10 33.56
CA GLY A 369 -46.01 15.53 32.52
C GLY A 369 -45.24 16.80 32.87
N ASP A 370 -45.68 17.58 33.84
CA ASP A 370 -45.13 18.90 34.15
C ASP A 370 -44.31 18.95 35.44
N ARG A 371 -44.28 17.85 36.21
CA ARG A 371 -43.39 17.75 37.38
C ARG A 371 -41.94 17.69 36.94
N PRO A 372 -41.12 18.69 37.33
CA PRO A 372 -39.71 18.70 36.95
C PRO A 372 -38.95 17.58 37.68
N LEU A 373 -37.85 17.15 37.08
CA LEU A 373 -36.88 16.31 37.79
C LEU A 373 -36.27 17.12 38.95
N ASN A 374 -36.04 16.48 40.08
CA ASN A 374 -35.22 17.08 41.13
C ASN A 374 -33.79 17.34 40.60
N GLU A 375 -33.14 18.36 41.14
CA GLU A 375 -31.83 18.84 40.68
C GLU A 375 -30.77 17.72 40.64
N GLU A 376 -30.77 16.84 41.65
CA GLU A 376 -29.86 15.70 41.72
C GLU A 376 -30.05 14.72 40.54
N ASN A 377 -31.28 14.33 40.22
CA ASN A 377 -31.51 13.43 39.07
C ASN A 377 -31.28 14.15 37.75
N HIS A 378 -31.63 15.44 37.65
CA HIS A 378 -31.37 16.23 36.44
C HIS A 378 -29.86 16.27 36.14
N ARG A 379 -29.03 16.53 37.17
CA ARG A 379 -27.56 16.53 37.05
C ARG A 379 -27.00 15.15 36.71
N ARG A 380 -27.43 14.10 37.43
CA ARG A 380 -26.95 12.72 37.19
C ARG A 380 -27.26 12.24 35.78
N LEU A 381 -28.48 12.46 35.30
CA LEU A 381 -28.88 12.10 33.94
C LEU A 381 -28.12 12.91 32.89
N GLY A 382 -27.87 14.19 33.15
CA GLY A 382 -27.04 15.02 32.27
C GLY A 382 -25.61 14.50 32.15
N LEU A 383 -24.99 14.13 33.27
CA LEU A 383 -23.64 13.55 33.30
C LEU A 383 -23.61 12.20 32.55
N VAL A 384 -24.57 11.32 32.81
CA VAL A 384 -24.68 10.02 32.13
C VAL A 384 -24.81 10.21 30.61
N LEU A 385 -25.67 11.13 30.16
CA LEU A 385 -25.84 11.41 28.73
C LEU A 385 -24.56 11.95 28.11
N PHE A 386 -23.90 12.90 28.80
CA PHE A 386 -22.65 13.49 28.32
C PHE A 386 -21.54 12.44 28.19
N ILE A 387 -21.31 11.65 29.23
CA ILE A 387 -20.30 10.57 29.24
C ILE A 387 -20.63 9.54 28.15
N ALA A 388 -21.88 9.08 28.07
CA ALA A 388 -22.29 8.09 27.09
C ALA A 388 -22.13 8.57 25.65
N ILE A 389 -22.54 9.81 25.34
CA ILE A 389 -22.43 10.36 23.99
C ILE A 389 -20.98 10.63 23.63
N LEU A 390 -20.18 11.21 24.54
CA LEU A 390 -18.80 11.62 24.27
C LEU A 390 -17.83 10.43 24.18
N PHE A 391 -17.92 9.48 25.10
CA PHE A 391 -16.95 8.37 25.15
C PHE A 391 -17.28 7.25 24.17
N ALA A 392 -18.55 7.09 23.83
CA ALA A 392 -18.97 6.09 22.85
C ALA A 392 -19.20 6.67 21.45
N ILE A 393 -18.65 7.86 21.13
CA ILE A 393 -18.66 8.37 19.76
C ILE A 393 -18.05 7.28 18.87
N PRO A 394 -18.80 6.74 17.90
CA PRO A 394 -18.28 5.72 17.00
C PRO A 394 -17.30 6.35 16.00
N SER A 395 -16.44 5.53 15.42
CA SER A 395 -15.59 5.94 14.29
C SER A 395 -16.44 6.25 13.05
N GLN A 396 -15.83 6.93 12.08
CA GLN A 396 -16.44 7.21 10.77
C GLN A 396 -16.86 5.92 10.06
N PHE A 397 -15.99 4.91 10.09
CA PHE A 397 -16.24 3.57 9.56
C PHE A 397 -16.12 2.53 10.68
N PRO A 398 -17.20 2.14 11.38
CA PRO A 398 -17.12 1.19 12.48
C PRO A 398 -16.61 -0.21 12.11
N VAL A 399 -16.80 -0.62 10.85
CA VAL A 399 -16.25 -1.84 10.28
C VAL A 399 -15.83 -1.52 8.85
N GLU A 400 -14.61 -1.89 8.48
CA GLU A 400 -14.05 -1.68 7.14
C GLU A 400 -13.07 -2.80 6.76
N PRO A 401 -12.87 -3.06 5.46
CA PRO A 401 -11.80 -3.94 5.01
C PRO A 401 -10.43 -3.29 5.22
N VAL A 402 -9.40 -4.11 5.43
CA VAL A 402 -8.03 -3.62 5.69
C VAL A 402 -7.25 -3.55 4.38
N GLU A 403 -7.23 -2.39 3.73
CA GLU A 403 -6.58 -2.22 2.40
C GLU A 403 -5.07 -2.54 2.41
N ARG A 404 -4.37 -2.30 3.53
CA ARG A 404 -2.92 -2.54 3.63
C ARG A 404 -2.54 -4.02 3.74
N TRP A 405 -3.50 -4.95 3.74
CA TRP A 405 -3.22 -6.36 4.03
C TRP A 405 -2.19 -6.98 3.08
N ASP A 406 -2.25 -6.64 1.79
CA ASP A 406 -1.34 -7.09 0.72
C ASP A 406 -0.42 -5.97 0.21
N ALA A 407 -0.20 -4.91 1.02
CA ALA A 407 0.67 -3.81 0.64
C ALA A 407 2.08 -4.30 0.24
N GLU A 408 2.69 -3.63 -0.72
CA GLU A 408 4.06 -3.93 -1.13
C GLU A 408 5.05 -3.52 -0.04
N ALA A 409 6.13 -4.29 0.11
CA ALA A 409 7.25 -3.89 0.96
C ALA A 409 7.99 -2.70 0.34
N THR A 410 8.53 -1.84 1.19
CA THR A 410 9.20 -0.61 0.77
C THR A 410 10.62 -0.59 1.26
N TYR A 411 11.52 0.01 0.49
CA TYR A 411 12.89 0.27 0.91
C TYR A 411 13.18 1.78 0.87
N SER A 412 14.16 2.20 1.67
CA SER A 412 14.76 3.53 1.61
C SER A 412 16.27 3.42 1.77
N LEU A 413 17.00 4.25 1.05
CA LEU A 413 18.46 4.31 1.08
C LEU A 413 18.91 5.61 1.71
N ASP A 414 19.82 5.51 2.68
CA ASP A 414 20.57 6.63 3.22
C ASP A 414 22.05 6.35 2.97
N VAL A 415 22.65 7.05 2.02
CA VAL A 415 24.01 6.76 1.54
C VAL A 415 24.90 7.96 1.81
N ASP A 416 26.11 7.68 2.29
CA ASP A 416 27.13 8.69 2.49
C ASP A 416 27.51 9.34 1.15
N VAL A 417 27.47 10.68 1.12
CA VAL A 417 27.82 11.46 -0.08
C VAL A 417 29.32 11.40 -0.36
N TYR A 418 30.13 11.34 0.69
CA TYR A 418 31.58 11.29 0.59
C TYR A 418 32.15 10.17 1.47
N ALA A 419 33.22 9.52 0.99
CA ALA A 419 34.01 8.65 1.84
C ALA A 419 34.94 9.47 2.72
N GLU A 420 34.94 9.22 4.02
CA GLU A 420 35.78 9.91 4.99
C GLU A 420 37.05 9.10 5.30
N LEU A 421 38.08 9.78 5.79
CA LEU A 421 39.36 9.15 6.16
C LEU A 421 39.48 9.12 7.69
N ASP A 422 39.27 7.95 8.27
CA ASP A 422 39.63 7.64 9.65
C ASP A 422 41.01 6.95 9.68
N ASP A 423 41.05 5.62 9.87
CA ASP A 423 42.25 4.77 9.75
C ASP A 423 42.40 4.20 8.32
N VAL A 424 41.27 3.95 7.67
CA VAL A 424 41.09 3.58 6.26
C VAL A 424 39.98 4.47 5.68
N TRP A 425 39.90 4.57 4.36
CA TRP A 425 38.77 5.28 3.75
C TRP A 425 37.51 4.44 3.88
N ASN A 426 36.45 5.01 4.44
CA ASN A 426 35.18 4.35 4.68
C ASN A 426 34.00 5.17 4.15
N ALA A 427 32.99 4.45 3.67
CA ALA A 427 31.68 5.00 3.37
C ALA A 427 30.63 3.91 3.64
N SER A 428 29.42 4.32 3.99
CA SER A 428 28.33 3.40 4.29
C SER A 428 27.09 3.74 3.47
N ALA A 429 26.34 2.71 3.11
CA ALA A 429 25.00 2.81 2.59
C ALA A 429 24.06 2.05 3.54
N MET A 430 23.12 2.77 4.16
CA MET A 430 22.11 2.18 5.02
C MET A 430 20.85 1.87 4.21
N ILE A 431 20.56 0.58 4.05
CA ILE A 431 19.36 0.08 3.38
C ILE A 431 18.31 -0.22 4.46
N SER A 432 17.28 0.60 4.55
CA SER A 432 16.16 0.38 5.47
C SER A 432 14.99 -0.27 4.73
N LEU A 433 14.58 -1.45 5.17
CA LEU A 433 13.48 -2.23 4.63
C LEU A 433 12.30 -2.19 5.60
N GLU A 434 11.09 -1.96 5.08
CA GLU A 434 9.85 -1.92 5.87
C GLU A 434 8.78 -2.79 5.23
N ASN A 435 8.11 -3.60 6.04
CA ASN A 435 6.94 -4.37 5.63
C ASN A 435 5.66 -3.74 6.20
N PRO A 436 4.95 -2.87 5.45
CA PRO A 436 3.69 -2.28 5.90
C PRO A 436 2.50 -3.25 5.83
N SER A 437 2.69 -4.44 5.25
CA SER A 437 1.62 -5.39 4.97
C SER A 437 1.22 -6.21 6.19
N MET A 438 0.19 -7.05 6.04
CA MET A 438 -0.19 -8.06 7.03
C MET A 438 0.33 -9.45 6.70
N GLU A 439 1.09 -9.59 5.62
CA GLU A 439 1.72 -10.83 5.20
C GLU A 439 3.23 -10.76 5.46
N ASN A 440 3.87 -11.93 5.61
CA ASN A 440 5.32 -11.97 5.70
C ASN A 440 5.90 -11.70 4.31
N ARG A 441 6.92 -10.83 4.22
CA ARG A 441 7.59 -10.49 2.96
C ARG A 441 9.02 -11.00 2.99
N ASN A 442 9.38 -11.80 2.00
CA ASN A 442 10.77 -12.24 1.86
C ASN A 442 11.57 -11.15 1.17
N TYR A 443 12.78 -10.90 1.64
CA TYR A 443 13.67 -9.94 1.03
C TYR A 443 15.03 -10.58 0.73
N THR A 444 15.68 -10.08 -0.33
CA THR A 444 17.09 -10.31 -0.62
C THR A 444 17.73 -8.98 -0.96
N VAL A 445 18.88 -8.68 -0.36
CA VAL A 445 19.68 -7.48 -0.64
C VAL A 445 21.08 -7.91 -1.06
N ALA A 446 21.52 -7.43 -2.22
CA ALA A 446 22.88 -7.60 -2.71
C ALA A 446 23.49 -6.23 -2.98
N GLY A 447 24.77 -6.09 -2.67
CA GLY A 447 25.56 -4.88 -2.95
C GLY A 447 26.79 -5.26 -3.75
N SER A 448 27.01 -4.60 -4.88
CA SER A 448 28.19 -4.82 -5.72
C SER A 448 28.87 -3.50 -6.08
N ILE A 449 30.17 -3.60 -6.35
CA ILE A 449 30.98 -2.49 -6.83
C ILE A 449 31.10 -2.63 -8.35
N LEU A 450 30.91 -1.52 -9.07
CA LEU A 450 31.06 -1.49 -10.52
C LEU A 450 32.51 -1.17 -10.90
N GLY A 451 33.02 -1.90 -11.89
CA GLY A 451 34.39 -1.74 -12.41
C GLY A 451 35.49 -2.35 -11.53
N THR A 452 36.71 -2.33 -12.04
CA THR A 452 37.90 -2.81 -11.35
C THR A 452 38.47 -1.74 -10.43
N THR A 453 38.27 -1.92 -9.13
CA THR A 453 38.77 -1.01 -8.11
C THR A 453 39.41 -1.74 -6.93
N LEU A 454 40.11 -0.97 -6.08
CA LEU A 454 40.71 -1.44 -4.83
C LEU A 454 39.75 -1.33 -3.63
N TRP A 455 38.55 -0.79 -3.84
CA TRP A 455 37.49 -0.81 -2.84
C TRP A 455 37.00 -2.23 -2.59
N THR A 456 36.61 -2.50 -1.35
CA THR A 456 35.92 -3.71 -0.94
C THR A 456 34.56 -3.34 -0.35
N ALA A 457 33.55 -4.16 -0.61
CA ALA A 457 32.21 -4.00 -0.07
C ALA A 457 31.88 -5.18 0.85
N GLU A 458 31.35 -4.90 2.03
CA GLU A 458 30.90 -5.92 2.98
C GLU A 458 29.51 -5.55 3.50
N LEU A 459 28.57 -6.49 3.42
CA LEU A 459 27.25 -6.34 4.02
C LEU A 459 27.29 -6.70 5.50
N SER A 460 26.50 -6.01 6.32
CA SER A 460 26.43 -6.25 7.77
C SER A 460 25.97 -7.66 8.17
N CYS A 461 25.37 -8.42 7.25
CA CYS A 461 25.01 -9.81 7.48
C CYS A 461 26.21 -10.79 7.36
N GLY A 462 27.35 -10.35 6.81
CA GLY A 462 28.57 -11.15 6.65
C GLY A 462 28.55 -12.12 5.46
N GLU A 463 27.52 -12.06 4.61
CA GLU A 463 27.39 -12.82 3.37
C GLU A 463 27.31 -11.87 2.16
N GLU A 464 27.56 -12.36 0.94
CA GLU A 464 27.47 -11.54 -0.29
C GLU A 464 26.02 -11.10 -0.61
N ILE A 465 25.05 -11.84 -0.10
CA ILE A 465 23.61 -11.57 -0.24
C ILE A 465 23.00 -11.70 1.15
N CYS A 466 22.27 -10.67 1.60
CA CYS A 466 21.47 -10.77 2.82
C CYS A 466 20.05 -11.20 2.47
N ASP A 467 19.65 -12.40 2.88
CA ASP A 467 18.26 -12.86 2.77
C ASP A 467 17.56 -12.93 4.13
N GLY A 468 16.25 -12.73 4.10
CA GLY A 468 15.43 -12.83 5.30
C GLY A 468 13.95 -12.71 5.03
N GLN A 469 13.17 -12.69 6.12
CA GLN A 469 11.74 -12.51 6.09
C GLN A 469 11.35 -11.40 7.08
N LEU A 470 10.57 -10.43 6.62
CA LEU A 470 9.99 -9.36 7.44
C LEU A 470 8.58 -9.74 7.88
N GLU A 471 8.34 -9.71 9.18
CA GLU A 471 7.00 -9.86 9.76
C GLU A 471 6.14 -8.59 9.53
N PRO A 472 4.80 -8.68 9.69
CA PRO A 472 3.91 -7.54 9.55
C PRO A 472 4.25 -6.35 10.45
N GLY A 473 4.53 -5.19 9.85
CA GLY A 473 4.93 -3.98 10.56
C GLY A 473 6.36 -3.99 11.07
N GLU A 474 7.17 -4.98 10.70
CA GLU A 474 8.59 -5.04 11.00
C GLU A 474 9.38 -4.14 10.04
N ALA A 475 10.43 -3.52 10.58
CA ALA A 475 11.43 -2.82 9.81
C ALA A 475 12.82 -3.33 10.23
N THR A 476 13.66 -3.59 9.24
CA THR A 476 15.07 -3.96 9.45
C THR A 476 15.96 -3.04 8.64
N SER A 477 17.21 -2.94 9.05
CA SER A 477 18.18 -2.11 8.36
C SER A 477 19.48 -2.88 8.17
N ILE A 478 20.00 -2.82 6.95
CA ILE A 478 21.19 -3.52 6.49
C ILE A 478 22.20 -2.46 6.10
N GLU A 479 23.42 -2.57 6.62
CA GLU A 479 24.50 -1.65 6.29
C GLU A 479 25.42 -2.29 5.25
N LEU A 480 25.66 -1.59 4.15
CA LEU A 480 26.67 -1.92 3.16
C LEU A 480 27.87 -1.00 3.39
N LEU A 481 28.97 -1.59 3.86
CA LEU A 481 30.19 -0.87 4.19
C LEU A 481 31.18 -0.97 3.02
N PHE A 482 31.63 0.18 2.55
CA PHE A 482 32.69 0.30 1.57
C PHE A 482 34.00 0.67 2.28
N THR A 483 35.05 -0.11 2.05
CA THR A 483 36.37 0.16 2.62
C THR A 483 37.47 0.11 1.58
N HIS A 484 38.38 1.08 1.66
CA HIS A 484 39.60 1.09 0.88
C HIS A 484 40.79 1.09 1.85
N GLU A 485 41.51 -0.03 1.89
CA GLU A 485 42.69 -0.18 2.74
C GLU A 485 43.78 0.84 2.39
N ASN A 486 44.62 1.17 3.37
CA ASN A 486 45.69 2.13 3.18
C ASN A 486 46.81 1.52 2.31
N THR A 487 46.76 1.79 1.01
CA THR A 487 47.79 1.40 0.05
C THR A 487 48.73 2.58 -0.25
N SER A 488 49.73 2.37 -1.11
CA SER A 488 50.56 3.47 -1.63
C SER A 488 49.79 4.46 -2.52
N HIS A 489 48.52 4.17 -2.84
CA HIS A 489 47.70 4.94 -3.76
C HIS A 489 46.44 5.47 -3.05
N GLN A 490 45.96 6.61 -3.52
CA GLN A 490 44.72 7.23 -3.05
C GLN A 490 43.50 6.53 -3.69
N PRO A 491 42.33 6.54 -3.01
CA PRO A 491 41.13 5.89 -3.52
C PRO A 491 40.55 6.60 -4.75
N THR A 492 40.19 5.82 -5.76
CA THR A 492 39.29 6.28 -6.85
C THR A 492 37.90 6.57 -6.28
N PHE A 493 37.08 7.35 -6.97
CA PHE A 493 35.65 7.38 -6.63
C PHE A 493 35.02 6.03 -6.98
N LEU A 494 33.95 5.69 -6.26
CA LEU A 494 33.37 4.38 -6.21
C LEU A 494 31.98 4.42 -6.84
N ASP A 495 31.78 3.65 -7.90
CA ASP A 495 30.45 3.37 -8.44
C ASP A 495 29.93 2.06 -7.85
N TYR A 496 28.70 2.06 -7.35
CA TYR A 496 28.10 0.92 -6.69
C TYR A 496 26.70 0.64 -7.23
N GLN A 497 26.27 -0.60 -7.09
CA GLN A 497 24.92 -1.07 -7.39
C GLN A 497 24.35 -1.80 -6.18
N ILE A 498 23.13 -1.45 -5.79
CA ILE A 498 22.36 -2.13 -4.75
C ILE A 498 21.11 -2.73 -5.40
N ASP A 499 20.96 -4.04 -5.24
CA ASP A 499 19.80 -4.78 -5.70
C ASP A 499 18.96 -5.20 -4.49
N VAL A 500 17.71 -4.74 -4.45
CA VAL A 500 16.73 -5.08 -3.42
C VAL A 500 15.59 -5.85 -4.08
N THR A 501 15.42 -7.11 -3.71
CA THR A 501 14.30 -7.92 -4.18
C THR A 501 13.34 -8.18 -3.03
N PHE A 502 12.05 -7.90 -3.25
CA PHE A 502 10.97 -8.33 -2.37
C PHE A 502 10.15 -9.40 -3.07
N ASP A 503 10.08 -10.61 -2.53
CA ASP A 503 9.41 -11.78 -3.10
C ASP A 503 9.80 -12.11 -4.56
N LYS A 504 9.30 -11.34 -5.54
CA LYS A 504 9.60 -11.45 -6.99
C LYS A 504 9.83 -10.09 -7.69
N THR A 505 9.64 -8.98 -6.98
CA THR A 505 9.85 -7.64 -7.52
C THR A 505 11.25 -7.19 -7.19
N GLU A 506 12.02 -6.87 -8.22
CA GLU A 506 13.41 -6.46 -8.13
C GLU A 506 13.52 -4.95 -8.34
N HIS A 507 14.35 -4.32 -7.51
CA HIS A 507 14.65 -2.91 -7.52
C HIS A 507 16.17 -2.75 -7.57
N GLN A 508 16.65 -1.96 -8.53
CA GLN A 508 18.07 -1.72 -8.74
C GLN A 508 18.35 -0.23 -8.57
N GLU A 509 19.36 0.09 -7.76
CA GLU A 509 19.81 1.45 -7.50
C GLU A 509 21.31 1.55 -7.78
N ILE A 510 21.72 2.55 -8.56
CA ILE A 510 23.12 2.80 -8.91
C ILE A 510 23.50 4.18 -8.41
N GLY A 511 24.67 4.29 -7.78
CA GLY A 511 25.17 5.56 -7.27
C GLY A 511 26.70 5.64 -7.27
N THR A 512 27.20 6.81 -6.93
CA THR A 512 28.64 7.12 -6.89
C THR A 512 28.99 7.76 -5.55
N ILE A 513 30.10 7.33 -4.95
CA ILE A 513 30.66 7.90 -3.72
C ILE A 513 32.03 8.50 -4.04
N HIS A 514 32.19 9.79 -3.75
CA HIS A 514 33.45 10.49 -3.94
C HIS A 514 34.29 10.47 -2.65
N PRO A 515 35.60 10.23 -2.68
CA PRO A 515 36.43 10.39 -1.50
C PRO A 515 36.49 11.88 -1.12
N ASN A 516 36.45 12.19 0.17
CA ASN A 516 36.52 13.56 0.69
C ASN A 516 37.95 14.13 0.53
N MET A 517 38.29 14.48 -0.70
CA MET A 517 39.57 15.04 -1.11
C MET A 517 39.40 16.04 -2.25
N THR A 518 40.43 16.86 -2.49
CA THR A 518 40.40 17.95 -3.48
C THR A 518 40.19 17.48 -4.92
N GLY A 519 40.45 16.20 -5.21
CA GLY A 519 40.16 15.59 -6.49
C GLY A 519 40.43 14.09 -6.51
N SER A 520 39.63 13.35 -7.26
CA SER A 520 39.73 11.89 -7.44
C SER A 520 39.41 11.53 -8.89
N VAL A 521 39.75 10.30 -9.29
CA VAL A 521 39.52 9.77 -10.64
C VAL A 521 38.61 8.54 -10.58
N GLY A 522 38.02 8.19 -11.72
CA GLY A 522 37.21 6.99 -11.87
C GLY A 522 38.04 5.72 -11.69
N ALA A 523 37.34 4.61 -11.46
CA ALA A 523 37.98 3.32 -11.25
C ALA A 523 38.67 2.78 -12.51
N GLU A 524 38.17 3.11 -13.71
CA GLU A 524 38.64 2.52 -14.97
C GLU A 524 38.72 3.53 -16.11
N TRP A 525 39.64 3.28 -17.04
CA TRP A 525 39.61 3.89 -18.37
C TRP A 525 38.58 3.19 -19.25
N TYR A 526 37.82 3.94 -20.03
CA TYR A 526 36.83 3.43 -20.97
C TYR A 526 36.99 4.04 -22.36
N HIS A 527 36.39 3.41 -23.37
CA HIS A 527 36.53 3.81 -24.76
C HIS A 527 35.32 4.61 -25.26
N LEU A 528 35.54 5.88 -25.59
CA LEU A 528 34.50 6.78 -26.10
C LEU A 528 34.71 7.06 -27.57
N ARG A 529 33.71 6.78 -28.40
CA ARG A 529 33.76 7.11 -29.83
C ARG A 529 33.34 8.56 -30.08
N SER A 530 34.23 9.34 -30.68
CA SER A 530 34.00 10.73 -31.11
C SER A 530 34.14 10.82 -32.64
N GLY A 531 33.04 10.73 -33.37
CA GLY A 531 33.06 10.70 -34.84
C GLY A 531 33.67 9.40 -35.41
N GLU A 532 34.74 9.51 -36.20
CA GLU A 532 35.48 8.37 -36.77
C GLU A 532 36.57 7.84 -35.82
N GLU A 533 36.85 8.55 -34.72
CA GLU A 533 37.92 8.25 -33.77
C GLU A 533 37.39 7.65 -32.46
N VAL A 534 38.21 6.82 -31.81
CA VAL A 534 37.93 6.24 -30.49
C VAL A 534 38.98 6.77 -29.52
N LEU A 535 38.51 7.51 -28.53
CA LEU A 535 39.31 8.09 -27.46
C LEU A 535 39.31 7.15 -26.25
N THR A 536 40.39 7.15 -25.49
CA THR A 536 40.47 6.42 -24.21
C THR A 536 40.32 7.42 -23.08
N CYS A 537 39.19 7.39 -22.38
CA CYS A 537 38.78 8.41 -21.44
C CYS A 537 38.73 7.89 -20.00
N LEU A 538 38.96 8.80 -19.06
CA LEU A 538 38.87 8.57 -17.63
C LEU A 538 38.05 9.69 -17.02
N ASP A 539 37.08 9.32 -16.19
CA ASP A 539 36.29 10.29 -15.44
C ASP A 539 37.12 10.89 -14.30
N VAL A 540 36.91 12.18 -14.04
CA VAL A 540 37.66 12.94 -13.04
C VAL A 540 36.68 13.80 -12.23
N TYR A 541 36.92 13.88 -10.93
CA TYR A 541 36.18 14.73 -10.01
C TYR A 541 37.16 15.71 -9.32
N LEU A 542 36.83 17.00 -9.31
CA LEU A 542 37.68 18.07 -8.79
C LEU A 542 36.88 19.10 -7.99
N GLU A 543 37.31 19.36 -6.75
CA GLU A 543 36.84 20.52 -5.98
C GLU A 543 37.67 21.78 -6.26
N GLU A 544 38.95 21.59 -6.60
CA GLU A 544 39.89 22.64 -6.97
C GLU A 544 40.67 22.26 -8.23
N SER A 545 41.21 23.24 -8.95
CA SER A 545 42.00 22.98 -10.15
C SER A 545 43.26 22.16 -9.82
N ALA A 546 43.47 21.05 -10.52
CA ALA A 546 44.61 20.17 -10.32
C ALA A 546 45.27 19.82 -11.65
N ASN A 547 46.55 19.45 -11.60
CA ASN A 547 47.30 19.06 -12.79
C ASN A 547 47.32 17.54 -12.91
N ILE A 548 46.87 16.99 -14.04
CA ILE A 548 46.88 15.56 -14.32
C ILE A 548 48.13 15.17 -15.12
N SER A 549 48.77 14.06 -14.74
CA SER A 549 49.96 13.51 -15.41
C SER A 549 50.03 11.99 -15.27
N PHE A 550 50.82 11.34 -16.13
CA PHE A 550 50.96 9.89 -16.20
C PHE A 550 52.42 9.48 -15.87
N PRO A 551 52.73 9.09 -14.62
CA PRO A 551 54.11 8.90 -14.16
C PRO A 551 54.91 7.82 -14.91
N ASP A 552 54.23 6.78 -15.39
CA ASP A 552 54.88 5.66 -16.08
C ASP A 552 55.10 5.92 -17.58
N LEU A 553 54.52 6.99 -18.12
CA LEU A 553 54.79 7.45 -19.48
C LEU A 553 55.95 8.45 -19.48
N GLY A 554 57.13 7.99 -19.91
CA GLY A 554 58.30 8.84 -20.12
C GLY A 554 58.13 9.88 -21.24
N SER A 555 59.06 10.82 -21.33
CA SER A 555 59.07 11.87 -22.38
C SER A 555 59.10 11.32 -23.80
N ASP A 556 59.57 10.09 -23.97
CA ASP A 556 59.71 9.43 -25.27
C ASP A 556 58.35 9.09 -25.91
N TRP A 557 57.27 9.05 -25.12
CA TRP A 557 55.90 8.83 -25.60
C TRP A 557 55.19 10.09 -26.10
N MET A 558 55.71 11.29 -25.79
CA MET A 558 55.06 12.57 -26.16
C MET A 558 54.81 12.79 -27.66
N PRO A 559 55.64 12.27 -28.60
CA PRO A 559 55.32 12.35 -30.02
C PRO A 559 54.16 11.46 -30.46
N PHE A 560 53.80 10.47 -29.63
CA PHE A 560 52.88 9.39 -29.99
C PHE A 560 51.54 9.45 -29.24
N LEU A 561 51.51 10.05 -28.05
CA LEU A 561 50.33 10.16 -27.19
C LEU A 561 50.18 11.58 -26.64
N TRP A 562 48.94 12.07 -26.58
CA TRP A 562 48.61 13.38 -25.99
C TRP A 562 47.21 13.37 -25.37
N LEU A 563 46.96 14.33 -24.48
CA LEU A 563 45.62 14.63 -23.99
C LEU A 563 44.84 15.41 -25.06
N GLU A 564 43.56 15.10 -25.23
CA GLU A 564 42.70 15.74 -26.23
C GLU A 564 42.75 17.28 -26.10
N GLY A 565 43.11 17.97 -27.19
CA GLY A 565 43.22 19.43 -27.23
C GLY A 565 44.50 20.02 -26.60
N GLN A 566 45.45 19.20 -26.14
CA GLN A 566 46.73 19.63 -25.57
C GLN A 566 47.92 19.09 -26.36
N VAL A 567 49.07 19.76 -26.22
CA VAL A 567 50.35 19.31 -26.80
C VAL A 567 51.17 18.65 -25.68
N GLY A 568 50.75 17.45 -25.26
CA GLY A 568 51.47 16.63 -24.29
C GLY A 568 50.57 15.81 -23.36
N LEU A 569 51.21 15.16 -22.40
CA LEU A 569 50.63 14.24 -21.41
C LEU A 569 50.38 14.89 -20.04
N ASN A 570 50.30 16.22 -20.02
CA ASN A 570 50.17 17.01 -18.80
C ASN A 570 49.20 18.18 -19.04
N GLN A 571 48.17 18.29 -18.20
CA GLN A 571 47.13 19.31 -18.34
C GLN A 571 46.65 19.80 -16.97
N THR A 572 46.48 21.11 -16.84
CA THR A 572 45.76 21.68 -15.70
C THR A 572 44.26 21.57 -15.98
N LEU A 573 43.56 20.85 -15.11
CA LEU A 573 42.11 20.68 -15.14
C LEU A 573 41.43 21.72 -14.24
N GLU A 574 40.29 22.23 -14.69
CA GLU A 574 39.38 23.09 -13.92
C GLU A 574 38.25 22.26 -13.30
N THR A 575 37.50 22.83 -12.36
CA THR A 575 36.40 22.14 -11.65
C THR A 575 35.21 21.78 -12.55
N THR A 576 35.22 22.20 -13.81
CA THR A 576 34.22 21.84 -14.83
C THR A 576 34.64 20.65 -15.69
N ASP A 577 35.89 20.23 -15.58
CA ASP A 577 36.45 19.14 -16.38
C ASP A 577 36.16 17.82 -15.68
N ASN A 578 35.16 17.09 -16.19
CA ASN A 578 34.72 15.83 -15.60
C ASN A 578 35.29 14.60 -16.31
N ILE A 579 35.90 14.77 -17.47
CA ILE A 579 36.41 13.68 -18.32
C ILE A 579 37.75 14.10 -18.90
N VAL A 580 38.72 13.20 -18.86
CA VAL A 580 40.02 13.37 -19.50
C VAL A 580 40.21 12.25 -20.52
N CYS A 581 40.36 12.64 -21.78
CA CYS A 581 40.56 11.70 -22.88
C CYS A 581 41.99 11.74 -23.40
N LEU A 582 42.57 10.56 -23.56
CA LEU A 582 43.84 10.31 -24.23
C LEU A 582 43.59 9.97 -25.70
N ASP A 583 44.40 10.61 -26.53
CA ASP A 583 44.45 10.41 -27.96
C ASP A 583 45.88 10.03 -28.38
N GLY A 584 46.00 9.36 -29.51
CA GLY A 584 47.26 8.82 -30.01
C GLY A 584 47.43 9.02 -31.50
N VAL A 585 48.67 8.85 -31.96
CA VAL A 585 48.96 8.84 -33.41
C VAL A 585 48.12 7.77 -34.12
N ASP A 586 47.84 6.66 -33.44
CA ASP A 586 46.80 5.71 -33.84
C ASP A 586 45.89 5.35 -32.65
N GLN A 587 44.68 4.84 -32.96
CA GLN A 587 43.68 4.45 -31.95
C GLN A 587 44.10 3.19 -31.18
N ALA A 588 45.04 2.42 -31.72
CA ALA A 588 45.51 1.19 -31.12
C ALA A 588 46.52 1.46 -30.00
N LEU A 589 47.22 2.58 -30.04
CA LEU A 589 48.31 2.87 -29.14
C LEU A 589 47.82 3.05 -27.69
N PRO A 590 46.83 3.91 -27.37
CA PRO A 590 46.27 4.02 -26.02
C PRO A 590 45.78 2.68 -25.46
N TYR A 591 45.15 1.86 -26.32
CA TYR A 591 44.68 0.51 -25.96
C TYR A 591 45.82 -0.47 -25.63
N ASN A 592 47.01 -0.29 -26.19
CA ASN A 592 48.13 -1.22 -25.99
C ASN A 592 49.13 -0.74 -24.93
N VAL A 593 49.02 0.51 -24.46
CA VAL A 593 49.84 1.05 -23.35
C VAL A 593 49.13 1.02 -21.98
N GLN A 594 48.09 0.18 -21.81
CA GLN A 594 47.29 0.08 -20.57
C GLN A 594 48.15 -0.07 -19.31
N SER A 595 49.22 -0.85 -19.37
CA SER A 595 50.14 -1.05 -18.24
C SER A 595 50.83 0.24 -17.80
N TYR A 596 51.06 1.19 -18.71
CA TYR A 596 51.67 2.50 -18.44
C TYR A 596 50.65 3.58 -18.05
N LEU A 597 49.37 3.32 -18.29
CA LEU A 597 48.26 4.23 -17.96
C LEU A 597 47.54 3.86 -16.66
N ARG A 598 47.97 2.75 -16.04
CA ARG A 598 47.43 2.26 -14.76
C ARG A 598 47.64 3.22 -13.61
N ASN A 599 48.76 3.94 -13.58
CA ASN A 599 49.05 4.93 -12.53
C ASN A 599 48.76 6.33 -13.05
N VAL A 600 47.84 7.03 -12.39
CA VAL A 600 47.45 8.42 -12.73
C VAL A 600 47.80 9.33 -11.57
N ALA A 601 48.51 10.42 -11.85
CA ALA A 601 48.83 11.44 -10.86
C ALA A 601 47.96 12.68 -11.06
N LEU A 602 47.19 13.07 -10.05
CA LEU A 602 46.34 14.25 -10.05
C LEU A 602 46.75 15.16 -8.89
N GLY A 603 47.36 16.30 -9.20
CA GLY A 603 47.95 17.20 -8.20
C GLY A 603 49.08 16.51 -7.42
N ASN A 604 48.85 16.26 -6.12
CA ASN A 604 49.79 15.55 -5.24
C ASN A 604 49.37 14.11 -4.94
N ALA A 605 48.25 13.65 -5.48
CA ALA A 605 47.70 12.31 -5.28
C ALA A 605 48.03 11.39 -6.46
N THR A 606 48.19 10.10 -6.18
CA THR A 606 48.42 9.06 -7.19
C THR A 606 47.40 7.94 -7.03
N PHE A 607 46.77 7.54 -8.13
CA PHE A 607 45.68 6.57 -8.18
C PHE A 607 46.09 5.37 -9.03
N VAL A 608 45.49 4.21 -8.74
CA VAL A 608 45.56 3.02 -9.59
C VAL A 608 44.21 2.85 -10.26
N VAL A 609 44.23 2.85 -11.59
CA VAL A 609 43.05 2.82 -12.44
C VAL A 609 43.09 1.55 -13.28
N GLY A 610 41.96 0.87 -13.38
CA GLY A 610 41.73 -0.27 -14.25
C GLY A 610 41.50 0.11 -15.71
N PHE A 611 41.12 -0.87 -16.50
CA PHE A 611 40.82 -0.70 -17.92
C PHE A 611 39.59 -1.52 -18.28
N ASP A 612 38.55 -0.82 -18.75
CA ASP A 612 37.43 -1.48 -19.38
C ASP A 612 37.89 -2.09 -20.71
N SER A 613 37.61 -3.37 -20.87
CA SER A 613 37.97 -4.13 -22.07
C SER A 613 36.96 -3.97 -23.21
N THR A 614 35.81 -3.31 -22.97
CA THR A 614 34.78 -3.12 -24.00
C THR A 614 35.22 -2.13 -25.07
N TRP A 615 35.00 -2.46 -26.34
CA TRP A 615 35.32 -1.60 -27.48
C TRP A 615 34.05 -1.14 -28.20
N PRO A 616 33.88 0.15 -28.53
CA PRO A 616 32.72 0.66 -29.25
C PRO A 616 32.79 0.29 -30.74
N HIS A 617 32.50 -0.97 -31.05
CA HIS A 617 32.69 -1.57 -32.36
C HIS A 617 31.86 -0.90 -33.47
N ILE A 618 32.49 -0.69 -34.63
CA ILE A 618 31.84 -0.34 -35.89
C ILE A 618 32.29 -1.33 -36.96
N VAL A 619 31.35 -2.11 -37.47
CA VAL A 619 31.65 -3.13 -38.50
C VAL A 619 30.74 -3.01 -39.70
N SER A 620 31.23 -3.50 -40.84
CA SER A 620 30.53 -3.42 -42.11
C SER A 620 29.61 -4.62 -42.36
N ALA A 621 28.45 -4.35 -42.94
CA ALA A 621 27.56 -5.37 -43.49
C ALA A 621 27.12 -5.02 -44.91
N SER A 622 27.02 -6.04 -45.76
CA SER A 622 26.48 -5.89 -47.13
C SER A 622 24.97 -5.65 -47.12
N GLU A 623 24.39 -5.24 -48.26
CA GLU A 623 22.93 -5.04 -48.39
C GLU A 623 22.10 -6.30 -48.09
N ASP A 624 22.69 -7.46 -48.36
CA ASP A 624 22.10 -8.78 -48.09
C ASP A 624 22.33 -9.25 -46.64
N GLY A 625 23.09 -8.49 -45.84
CA GLY A 625 23.40 -8.81 -44.46
C GLY A 625 24.59 -9.77 -44.28
N TRP A 626 24.70 -10.36 -43.09
CA TRP A 626 25.68 -11.40 -42.79
C TRP A 626 25.15 -12.77 -43.19
N PHE A 627 26.00 -13.52 -43.90
CA PHE A 627 25.78 -14.92 -44.23
C PHE A 627 26.62 -15.78 -43.31
N ILE A 628 25.97 -16.73 -42.64
CA ILE A 628 26.55 -17.60 -41.61
C ILE A 628 26.18 -19.04 -41.95
N ASP A 629 27.19 -19.90 -42.03
CA ASP A 629 27.06 -21.34 -42.31
C ASP A 629 28.06 -22.14 -41.43
N GLU A 630 28.12 -23.46 -41.62
CA GLU A 630 29.07 -24.33 -40.90
C GLU A 630 30.54 -23.99 -41.23
N GLN A 631 30.81 -23.53 -42.45
CA GLN A 631 32.17 -23.24 -42.92
C GLN A 631 32.67 -21.85 -42.45
N HIS A 632 31.77 -20.90 -42.24
CA HIS A 632 32.02 -19.52 -41.83
C HIS A 632 30.98 -19.12 -40.75
N PRO A 633 31.17 -19.60 -39.51
CA PRO A 633 30.22 -19.36 -38.43
C PRO A 633 30.20 -17.89 -38.00
N ILE A 634 29.28 -17.55 -37.09
CA ILE A 634 29.05 -16.16 -36.68
C ILE A 634 30.26 -15.55 -35.96
N GLY A 635 31.07 -16.38 -35.30
CA GLY A 635 32.33 -15.97 -34.67
C GLY A 635 32.15 -15.31 -33.31
N THR A 636 33.26 -15.00 -32.64
CA THR A 636 33.24 -14.30 -31.34
C THR A 636 32.84 -12.82 -31.49
N PRO A 637 32.11 -12.26 -30.50
CA PRO A 637 31.62 -12.89 -29.26
C PRO A 637 30.28 -13.65 -29.40
N PHE A 638 29.75 -13.82 -30.61
CA PHE A 638 28.39 -14.33 -30.86
C PHE A 638 28.24 -15.87 -30.86
N ASN A 639 29.33 -16.60 -30.67
CA ASN A 639 29.39 -18.06 -30.85
C ASN A 639 28.96 -18.87 -29.62
N GLN A 640 28.57 -18.21 -28.52
CA GLN A 640 28.09 -18.88 -27.30
C GLN A 640 26.61 -19.26 -27.41
N GLU A 641 26.24 -20.41 -26.84
CA GLU A 641 24.84 -20.84 -26.75
C GLU A 641 24.03 -19.89 -25.86
N GLY A 642 22.75 -19.67 -26.17
CA GLY A 642 21.88 -18.82 -25.35
C GLY A 642 22.02 -17.30 -25.59
N THR A 643 22.90 -16.87 -26.49
CA THR A 643 23.09 -15.46 -26.82
C THR A 643 21.88 -14.82 -27.51
N THR A 644 21.69 -13.54 -27.24
CA THR A 644 20.58 -12.74 -27.74
C THR A 644 21.09 -11.49 -28.43
N LEU A 645 20.40 -11.07 -29.49
CA LEU A 645 20.74 -9.85 -30.22
C LEU A 645 19.52 -8.93 -30.28
N TYR A 646 19.75 -7.66 -29.96
CA TYR A 646 18.74 -6.62 -29.86
C TYR A 646 19.10 -5.42 -30.75
N GLN A 647 18.08 -4.80 -31.35
CA GLN A 647 18.14 -3.47 -31.97
C GLN A 647 17.74 -2.43 -30.92
N GLU A 648 18.58 -1.40 -30.74
CA GLU A 648 18.60 -0.62 -29.49
C GLU A 648 17.34 0.21 -29.18
N ASN A 649 16.90 0.12 -27.91
CA ASN A 649 16.24 1.15 -27.09
C ASN A 649 16.37 0.87 -25.56
N GLU A 650 17.19 -0.10 -25.13
CA GLU A 650 17.40 -0.52 -23.74
C GLU A 650 18.89 -0.44 -23.41
N SER A 651 19.23 0.03 -22.21
CA SER A 651 20.61 0.26 -21.75
C SER A 651 21.26 -0.98 -21.12
N SER A 652 20.51 -2.05 -20.89
CA SER A 652 20.95 -3.30 -20.26
C SER A 652 20.45 -4.52 -21.04
N CYS A 653 20.98 -5.70 -20.71
CA CYS A 653 20.49 -6.98 -21.23
C CYS A 653 19.21 -7.37 -20.49
N PRO A 654 18.02 -7.30 -21.11
CA PRO A 654 16.81 -7.71 -20.43
C PRO A 654 16.79 -9.25 -20.27
N ASP A 655 16.56 -9.70 -19.04
CA ASP A 655 16.27 -11.10 -18.73
C ASP A 655 14.91 -11.49 -19.29
N ASN A 656 14.88 -11.88 -20.56
CA ASN A 656 13.66 -12.27 -21.25
C ASN A 656 13.75 -13.71 -21.72
N GLU A 657 13.42 -14.63 -20.80
CA GLU A 657 13.37 -16.07 -21.05
C GLU A 657 12.50 -16.45 -22.26
N ASN A 658 11.53 -15.59 -22.63
CA ASN A 658 10.56 -15.82 -23.69
C ASN A 658 11.04 -15.44 -25.10
N LEU A 659 12.29 -15.00 -25.27
CA LEU A 659 12.84 -14.76 -26.61
C LEU A 659 12.94 -16.07 -27.40
N VAL A 660 12.27 -16.12 -28.55
CA VAL A 660 12.30 -17.27 -29.47
C VAL A 660 13.38 -17.05 -30.54
N THR A 661 13.93 -18.11 -31.12
CA THR A 661 14.75 -18.02 -32.33
C THR A 661 13.94 -17.51 -33.54
N PRO A 662 14.57 -16.96 -34.59
CA PRO A 662 13.91 -16.59 -35.85
C PRO A 662 13.13 -17.76 -36.47
N PRO A 663 12.05 -17.53 -37.22
CA PRO A 663 11.25 -18.60 -37.80
C PRO A 663 12.03 -19.48 -38.79
N HIS A 664 12.03 -20.79 -38.56
CA HIS A 664 12.58 -21.81 -39.45
C HIS A 664 11.42 -22.48 -40.23
N ASN A 665 11.23 -22.11 -41.49
CA ASN A 665 10.11 -22.61 -42.31
C ASN A 665 10.33 -24.03 -42.89
N GLY A 666 11.17 -24.86 -42.26
CA GLY A 666 11.55 -26.19 -42.76
C GLY A 666 12.42 -26.16 -44.03
N SER A 667 12.93 -24.98 -44.39
CA SER A 667 13.98 -24.76 -45.39
C SER A 667 15.34 -24.73 -44.70
N ALA A 668 16.39 -25.20 -45.35
CA ALA A 668 17.78 -25.13 -44.87
C ALA A 668 18.34 -23.68 -44.71
N ILE A 669 17.48 -22.66 -44.75
CA ILE A 669 17.86 -21.25 -44.68
C ILE A 669 16.98 -20.56 -43.62
N TRP A 670 17.64 -19.97 -42.64
CA TRP A 670 17.10 -19.05 -41.66
C TRP A 670 17.23 -17.62 -42.21
N ASN A 671 16.14 -16.86 -42.26
CA ASN A 671 16.17 -15.46 -42.70
C ASN A 671 15.71 -14.57 -41.56
N TRP A 672 16.63 -13.77 -41.04
CA TRP A 672 16.37 -12.84 -39.94
C TRP A 672 16.60 -11.42 -40.41
N ASN A 673 15.50 -10.67 -40.56
CA ASN A 673 15.56 -9.22 -40.74
C ASN A 673 15.29 -8.54 -39.41
N ILE A 674 16.34 -7.95 -38.82
CA ILE A 674 16.25 -7.36 -37.48
C ILE A 674 15.33 -6.13 -37.47
N SER A 675 15.23 -5.39 -38.57
CA SER A 675 14.26 -4.27 -38.68
C SER A 675 12.80 -4.72 -38.61
N VAL A 676 12.50 -6.01 -38.84
CA VAL A 676 11.16 -6.60 -38.68
C VAL A 676 11.01 -7.26 -37.32
N ARG A 677 12.09 -7.86 -36.81
CA ARG A 677 12.14 -8.53 -35.51
C ARG A 677 13.35 -8.03 -34.73
N PRO A 678 13.18 -7.00 -33.88
CA PRO A 678 14.29 -6.28 -33.26
C PRO A 678 15.01 -7.08 -32.17
N ALA A 679 14.41 -8.16 -31.65
CA ALA A 679 15.01 -9.02 -30.63
C ALA A 679 14.76 -10.51 -30.91
N ALA A 680 15.81 -11.33 -30.87
CA ALA A 680 15.71 -12.79 -30.92
C ALA A 680 16.96 -13.49 -30.36
N LYS A 681 16.82 -14.77 -29.99
CA LYS A 681 17.95 -15.67 -29.69
C LYS A 681 18.67 -16.05 -30.98
N ILE A 682 20.00 -16.04 -30.97
CA ILE A 682 20.82 -16.50 -32.09
C ILE A 682 20.66 -18.03 -32.21
N PRO A 683 20.20 -18.58 -33.35
CA PRO A 683 19.97 -20.02 -33.47
C PRO A 683 21.29 -20.79 -33.63
N SER A 684 21.34 -22.01 -33.08
CA SER A 684 22.39 -22.98 -33.37
C SER A 684 22.21 -23.50 -34.81
N ILE A 685 23.17 -23.23 -35.69
CA ILE A 685 23.08 -23.58 -37.11
C ILE A 685 23.53 -25.04 -37.29
N GLY A 686 22.64 -25.90 -37.81
CA GLY A 686 22.94 -27.31 -38.09
C GLY A 686 23.78 -27.52 -39.36
N PRO A 687 24.28 -28.75 -39.59
CA PRO A 687 24.98 -29.10 -40.82
C PRO A 687 24.03 -28.92 -42.02
N ASP A 688 24.53 -28.30 -43.09
CA ASP A 688 23.78 -27.88 -44.29
C ASP A 688 22.72 -26.77 -44.09
N GLU A 689 22.66 -26.13 -42.92
CA GLU A 689 21.81 -24.96 -42.68
C GLU A 689 22.58 -23.64 -42.83
N VAL A 690 21.87 -22.57 -43.21
CA VAL A 690 22.42 -21.24 -43.43
C VAL A 690 21.58 -20.19 -42.70
N LEU A 691 22.22 -19.26 -42.01
CA LEU A 691 21.55 -18.08 -41.44
C LEU A 691 21.96 -16.81 -42.19
N MET A 692 20.94 -16.13 -42.73
CA MET A 692 21.06 -14.78 -43.29
C MET A 692 20.50 -13.76 -42.31
N ILE A 693 21.38 -12.93 -41.74
CA ILE A 693 21.00 -11.86 -40.81
C ILE A 693 21.11 -10.51 -41.53
N LYS A 694 19.96 -9.88 -41.81
CA LYS A 694 19.90 -8.54 -42.39
C LYS A 694 19.95 -7.49 -41.29
N LEU A 695 21.08 -6.79 -41.24
CA LEU A 695 21.38 -5.68 -40.35
C LEU A 695 21.27 -4.36 -41.11
N ALA A 696 20.36 -3.47 -40.70
CA ALA A 696 20.32 -2.10 -41.21
C ALA A 696 21.37 -1.23 -40.49
N PRO A 697 21.81 -0.08 -41.06
CA PRO A 697 22.69 0.84 -40.35
C PRO A 697 22.04 1.35 -39.06
N ASN A 698 22.48 0.82 -37.93
CA ASN A 698 21.98 1.13 -36.59
C ASN A 698 22.95 0.54 -35.54
N THR A 699 22.67 0.81 -34.27
CA THR A 699 23.34 0.24 -33.12
C THR A 699 22.61 -1.00 -32.63
N TYR A 700 23.37 -2.01 -32.23
CA TYR A 700 22.89 -3.30 -31.76
C TYR A 700 23.61 -3.67 -30.47
N ILE A 701 22.92 -4.45 -29.64
CA ILE A 701 23.45 -4.98 -28.39
C ILE A 701 23.39 -6.49 -28.47
N HIS A 702 24.54 -7.13 -28.28
CA HIS A 702 24.67 -8.56 -28.06
C HIS A 702 24.75 -8.82 -26.56
N CYS A 703 23.91 -9.73 -26.07
CA CYS A 703 23.84 -10.06 -24.66
C CYS A 703 24.15 -11.52 -24.43
N TYR A 704 25.12 -11.75 -23.55
CA TYR A 704 25.36 -13.07 -22.97
C TYR A 704 24.59 -13.20 -21.66
N GLN A 705 23.46 -13.91 -21.73
CA GLN A 705 22.46 -13.96 -20.66
C GLN A 705 23.01 -14.61 -19.37
N ASP A 706 24.00 -15.50 -19.46
CA ASP A 706 24.54 -16.22 -18.30
C ASP A 706 25.56 -15.40 -17.49
N GLU A 707 26.22 -14.40 -18.09
CA GLU A 707 27.24 -13.56 -17.43
C GLU A 707 26.86 -12.07 -17.34
N GLY A 708 25.68 -11.69 -17.88
CA GLY A 708 25.23 -10.29 -17.90
C GLY A 708 26.08 -9.37 -18.79
N ILE A 709 26.99 -9.92 -19.60
CA ILE A 709 27.91 -9.14 -20.43
C ILE A 709 27.19 -8.68 -21.70
N ALA A 710 27.21 -7.36 -21.92
CA ALA A 710 26.68 -6.72 -23.12
C ALA A 710 27.83 -6.26 -24.04
N THR A 711 27.80 -6.64 -25.32
CA THR A 711 28.67 -6.08 -26.35
C THR A 711 27.85 -5.19 -27.28
N LYS A 712 28.13 -3.89 -27.25
CA LYS A 712 27.48 -2.92 -28.13
C LYS A 712 28.29 -2.71 -29.40
N PHE A 713 27.63 -2.77 -30.56
CA PHE A 713 28.27 -2.55 -31.85
C PHE A 713 27.34 -1.86 -32.83
N SER A 714 27.91 -1.10 -33.76
CA SER A 714 27.17 -0.40 -34.80
C SER A 714 27.49 -0.98 -36.18
N ILE A 715 26.46 -1.03 -37.03
CA ILE A 715 26.59 -1.50 -38.41
C ILE A 715 26.67 -0.34 -39.37
N GLN A 716 27.66 -0.38 -40.25
CA GLN A 716 27.75 0.48 -41.42
C GLN A 716 27.61 -0.33 -42.71
N LYS A 717 27.16 0.34 -43.78
CA LYS A 717 27.07 -0.29 -45.10
C LYS A 717 28.47 -0.48 -45.67
N GLY A 718 28.86 -1.71 -45.97
CA GLY A 718 30.18 -2.02 -46.53
C GLY A 718 30.35 -3.49 -46.88
N PRO A 719 31.59 -3.98 -47.08
CA PRO A 719 31.84 -5.38 -47.42
C PRO A 719 31.55 -6.33 -46.26
N ASN A 720 31.19 -7.58 -46.55
CA ASN A 720 31.04 -8.63 -45.55
C ASN A 720 32.37 -9.37 -45.40
N LEU A 721 33.15 -8.97 -44.40
CA LEU A 721 34.47 -9.52 -44.09
C LEU A 721 34.47 -10.23 -42.75
N ILE A 722 35.21 -11.33 -42.71
CA ILE A 722 35.45 -12.12 -41.49
C ILE A 722 36.95 -12.20 -41.30
N LEU A 723 37.44 -11.77 -40.14
CA LEU A 723 38.82 -11.95 -39.73
C LEU A 723 38.97 -13.34 -39.09
N TYR A 724 40.02 -14.06 -39.41
CA TYR A 724 40.37 -15.33 -38.78
C TYR A 724 41.64 -15.17 -37.97
N ASP A 725 41.54 -15.49 -36.68
CA ASP A 725 42.68 -15.62 -35.77
C ASP A 725 42.90 -17.11 -35.49
N GLY A 726 43.91 -17.69 -36.14
CA GLY A 726 44.07 -19.14 -36.19
C GLY A 726 42.87 -19.83 -36.87
N SER A 727 42.05 -20.54 -36.09
CA SER A 727 40.82 -21.19 -36.54
C SER A 727 39.54 -20.47 -36.10
N GLU A 728 39.65 -19.36 -35.38
CA GLU A 728 38.52 -18.66 -34.79
C GLU A 728 38.07 -17.51 -35.70
N PRO A 729 36.80 -17.49 -36.16
CA PRO A 729 36.25 -16.38 -36.91
C PRO A 729 35.84 -15.23 -35.98
N ILE A 730 36.13 -14.01 -36.39
CA ILE A 730 35.91 -12.79 -35.64
C ILE A 730 35.17 -11.81 -36.56
N ARG A 731 33.96 -11.42 -36.15
CA ARG A 731 33.13 -10.45 -36.88
C ARG A 731 33.24 -9.03 -36.34
N LEU A 732 33.58 -8.87 -35.06
CA LEU A 732 33.89 -7.60 -34.43
C LEU A 732 35.40 -7.32 -34.50
N TRP A 733 35.92 -7.14 -35.71
CA TRP A 733 37.36 -7.12 -36.00
C TRP A 733 38.01 -5.73 -35.92
N ASP A 734 37.25 -4.68 -35.63
CA ASP A 734 37.76 -3.29 -35.63
C ASP A 734 38.44 -2.87 -34.32
N ALA A 735 38.49 -3.76 -33.33
CA ALA A 735 39.26 -3.52 -32.10
C ALA A 735 40.78 -3.55 -32.39
N PRO A 736 41.56 -2.66 -31.74
CA PRO A 736 43.01 -2.68 -31.76
C PRO A 736 43.65 -4.02 -31.41
N ARG A 737 44.79 -4.34 -32.03
CA ARG A 737 45.56 -5.56 -31.74
C ARG A 737 47.06 -5.29 -31.67
N THR A 738 47.78 -6.21 -31.03
CA THR A 738 49.25 -6.22 -30.94
C THR A 738 49.87 -7.37 -31.72
N ALA A 739 51.00 -7.10 -32.35
CA ALA A 739 51.82 -8.10 -33.01
C ALA A 739 53.05 -8.43 -32.16
N THR A 740 53.07 -9.63 -31.58
CA THR A 740 54.14 -10.08 -30.66
C THR A 740 55.10 -11.10 -31.29
N SER A 741 54.70 -11.71 -32.41
CA SER A 741 55.52 -12.65 -33.18
C SER A 741 56.47 -11.92 -34.13
N THR A 742 57.50 -12.62 -34.62
CA THR A 742 58.40 -12.08 -35.67
C THR A 742 57.74 -11.94 -37.04
N GLU A 743 56.63 -12.66 -37.24
CA GLU A 743 55.83 -12.64 -38.47
C GLU A 743 54.34 -12.53 -38.08
N LEU A 744 53.65 -11.58 -38.68
CA LEU A 744 52.22 -11.34 -38.50
C LEU A 744 51.47 -11.95 -39.69
N THR A 745 50.52 -12.83 -39.41
CA THR A 745 49.62 -13.41 -40.42
C THR A 745 48.19 -12.92 -40.18
N ILE A 746 47.61 -12.21 -41.14
CA ILE A 746 46.22 -11.76 -41.11
C ILE A 746 45.45 -12.55 -42.17
N ALA A 747 44.50 -13.38 -41.74
CA ALA A 747 43.64 -14.15 -42.63
C ALA A 747 42.24 -13.50 -42.70
N LEU A 748 41.87 -13.01 -43.88
CA LEU A 748 40.58 -12.36 -44.13
C LEU A 748 39.78 -13.15 -45.16
N PHE A 749 38.52 -13.44 -44.83
CA PHE A 749 37.58 -14.03 -45.77
C PHE A 749 36.62 -12.96 -46.29
N ASN A 750 36.68 -12.68 -47.59
CA ASN A 750 35.72 -11.81 -48.26
C ASN A 750 34.54 -12.65 -48.78
N ASN A 751 33.40 -12.55 -48.09
CA ASN A 751 32.17 -13.27 -48.45
C ASN A 751 31.33 -12.50 -49.50
N GLY A 752 31.88 -11.43 -50.07
CA GLY A 752 31.26 -10.67 -51.17
C GLY A 752 31.56 -11.27 -52.55
N THR A 753 30.91 -10.72 -53.57
CA THR A 753 31.12 -11.10 -54.98
C THR A 753 32.08 -10.17 -55.73
N SER A 754 32.56 -9.11 -55.07
CA SER A 754 33.46 -8.10 -55.64
C SER A 754 34.72 -7.95 -54.79
N ASP A 755 35.80 -7.53 -55.44
CA ASP A 755 37.03 -7.13 -54.76
C ASP A 755 36.76 -5.94 -53.84
N VAL A 756 37.39 -5.95 -52.66
CA VAL A 756 37.35 -4.85 -51.69
C VAL A 756 38.68 -4.12 -51.73
N VAL A 757 38.65 -2.79 -51.77
CA VAL A 757 39.88 -1.98 -51.77
C VAL A 757 40.54 -2.07 -50.39
N LEU A 758 41.83 -2.43 -50.37
CA LEU A 758 42.66 -2.45 -49.17
C LEU A 758 43.59 -1.24 -49.20
N ARG A 759 43.53 -0.42 -48.16
CA ARG A 759 44.45 0.69 -47.91
C ARG A 759 45.31 0.33 -46.71
N HIS A 760 46.51 0.89 -46.66
CA HIS A 760 47.39 0.73 -45.53
C HIS A 760 47.98 2.07 -45.12
N SER A 761 48.26 2.20 -43.83
CA SER A 761 48.97 3.34 -43.25
C SER A 761 49.99 2.82 -42.24
N THR A 762 51.16 3.44 -42.19
CA THR A 762 52.20 3.15 -41.20
C THR A 762 52.41 4.36 -40.31
N LEU A 763 52.46 4.14 -39.01
CA LEU A 763 52.56 5.17 -37.98
C LEU A 763 53.63 4.78 -36.96
N GLY A 764 54.17 5.78 -36.24
CA GLY A 764 55.27 5.60 -35.30
C GLY A 764 56.65 5.94 -35.89
N ASP A 765 57.70 5.62 -35.13
CA ASP A 765 59.10 5.88 -35.46
C ASP A 765 59.83 4.66 -36.05
N VAL A 766 59.20 3.48 -36.03
CA VAL A 766 59.72 2.24 -36.61
C VAL A 766 58.87 1.83 -37.81
N GLU A 767 59.49 1.77 -38.99
CA GLU A 767 58.78 1.45 -40.25
C GLU A 767 58.47 -0.06 -40.38
N TRP A 768 57.25 -0.37 -40.85
CA TRP A 768 56.85 -1.71 -41.24
C TRP A 768 57.22 -2.00 -42.71
N ASP A 769 57.69 -3.22 -43.01
CA ASP A 769 57.92 -3.64 -44.40
C ASP A 769 56.62 -4.12 -45.06
N LEU A 770 56.04 -3.25 -45.88
CA LEU A 770 54.76 -3.48 -46.55
C LEU A 770 54.89 -3.95 -48.00
N GLN A 771 56.08 -4.31 -48.48
CA GLN A 771 56.30 -4.67 -49.90
C GLN A 771 55.46 -5.86 -50.40
N ASN A 772 55.03 -6.72 -49.47
CA ASN A 772 54.24 -7.92 -49.78
C ASN A 772 52.72 -7.73 -49.59
N LEU A 773 52.26 -6.52 -49.26
CA LEU A 773 50.83 -6.25 -49.04
C LEU A 773 50.11 -6.00 -50.37
N THR A 774 48.90 -6.54 -50.51
CA THR A 774 48.05 -6.33 -51.70
C THR A 774 47.16 -5.08 -51.54
N ASP A 775 46.80 -4.43 -52.64
CA ASP A 775 45.91 -3.25 -52.62
C ASP A 775 44.40 -3.63 -52.70
N SER A 776 44.09 -4.92 -52.80
CA SER A 776 42.72 -5.42 -52.82
C SER A 776 42.57 -6.79 -52.15
N LEU A 777 41.36 -7.06 -51.65
CA LEU A 777 40.92 -8.34 -51.11
C LEU A 777 39.96 -9.00 -52.10
N SER A 778 40.42 -10.09 -52.72
CA SER A 778 39.62 -10.88 -53.66
C SER A 778 38.50 -11.67 -52.95
N PRO A 779 37.37 -11.99 -53.61
CA PRO A 779 36.38 -12.90 -53.06
C PRO A 779 37.01 -14.23 -52.59
N GLY A 780 36.69 -14.65 -51.38
CA GLY A 780 37.28 -15.81 -50.71
C GLY A 780 38.42 -15.45 -49.75
N TRP A 781 39.37 -16.38 -49.60
CA TRP A 781 40.47 -16.27 -48.64
C TRP A 781 41.59 -15.34 -49.12
N ASN A 782 41.97 -14.40 -48.26
CA ASN A 782 43.10 -13.50 -48.45
C ASN A 782 44.00 -13.60 -47.22
N ASN A 783 45.21 -14.16 -47.41
CA ASN A 783 46.18 -14.31 -46.33
C ASN A 783 47.31 -13.31 -46.55
N LEU A 784 47.48 -12.39 -45.60
CA LEU A 784 48.50 -11.35 -45.61
C LEU A 784 49.58 -11.77 -44.60
N THR A 785 50.84 -11.80 -45.03
CA THR A 785 51.99 -12.17 -44.18
C THR A 785 53.02 -11.04 -44.21
N LEU A 786 53.41 -10.57 -43.02
CA LEU A 786 54.25 -9.40 -42.85
C LEU A 786 55.32 -9.66 -41.78
N GLY A 787 56.52 -9.13 -41.99
CA GLY A 787 57.55 -9.12 -40.94
C GLY A 787 57.22 -8.07 -39.89
N VAL A 788 57.27 -8.46 -38.62
CA VAL A 788 57.03 -7.52 -37.50
C VAL A 788 58.34 -6.80 -37.17
N PRO A 789 58.36 -5.47 -37.12
CA PRO A 789 59.59 -4.73 -36.85
C PRO A 789 60.01 -4.84 -35.37
N SER A 790 61.30 -4.57 -35.11
CA SER A 790 61.87 -4.64 -33.76
C SER A 790 61.59 -3.35 -32.99
N SER A 791 60.42 -3.27 -32.35
CA SER A 791 59.99 -2.15 -31.52
C SER A 791 59.47 -2.62 -30.16
N VAL A 792 59.28 -1.70 -29.23
CA VAL A 792 58.71 -2.00 -27.90
C VAL A 792 57.22 -2.36 -28.02
N ILE A 793 56.48 -1.65 -28.89
CA ILE A 793 55.07 -1.94 -29.17
C ILE A 793 54.81 -1.92 -30.68
N ASN A 794 54.30 -3.04 -31.17
CA ASN A 794 53.81 -3.19 -32.55
C ASN A 794 52.30 -3.35 -32.54
N THR A 795 51.57 -2.42 -33.14
CA THR A 795 50.12 -2.41 -33.21
C THR A 795 49.62 -2.63 -34.63
N TYR A 796 48.42 -3.17 -34.75
CA TYR A 796 47.66 -3.11 -35.99
C TYR A 796 46.17 -3.03 -35.72
N GLN A 797 45.43 -2.35 -36.60
CA GLN A 797 43.98 -2.23 -36.51
C GLN A 797 43.37 -2.19 -37.91
N LEU A 798 42.23 -2.85 -38.08
CA LEU A 798 41.46 -2.81 -39.30
C LEU A 798 40.26 -1.90 -39.09
N THR A 799 40.03 -0.94 -39.98
CA THR A 799 38.86 -0.07 -39.94
C THR A 799 38.18 0.01 -41.31
N HIS A 800 36.87 0.26 -41.30
CA HIS A 800 36.10 0.47 -42.53
C HIS A 800 35.94 1.98 -42.77
N GLN A 801 36.46 2.47 -43.90
CA GLN A 801 36.39 3.88 -44.28
C GLN A 801 35.96 4.01 -45.75
N ASP A 802 34.80 4.64 -45.99
CA ASP A 802 34.28 4.95 -47.33
C ASP A 802 34.24 3.75 -48.31
N GLY A 803 33.89 2.55 -47.85
CA GLY A 803 33.81 1.35 -48.68
C GLY A 803 35.16 0.67 -48.96
N ALA A 804 36.24 1.15 -48.36
CA ALA A 804 37.54 0.50 -48.32
C ALA A 804 37.84 -0.01 -46.90
N ILE A 805 38.74 -0.98 -46.79
CA ILE A 805 39.33 -1.39 -45.52
C ILE A 805 40.69 -0.73 -45.40
N LEU A 806 40.91 -0.03 -44.29
CA LEU A 806 42.19 0.52 -43.93
C LEU A 806 42.83 -0.39 -42.87
N ILE A 807 44.05 -0.86 -43.14
CA ILE A 807 44.89 -1.47 -42.12
C ILE A 807 45.92 -0.45 -41.67
N THR A 808 45.84 -0.06 -40.42
CA THR A 808 46.83 0.82 -39.79
C THR A 808 47.84 -0.04 -39.05
N PHE A 809 49.12 0.17 -39.30
CA PHE A 809 50.24 -0.48 -38.60
C PHE A 809 51.02 0.56 -37.80
N GLY A 810 51.28 0.27 -36.53
CA GLY A 810 52.07 1.12 -35.64
C GLY A 810 53.32 0.41 -35.17
N GLY A 811 54.46 1.08 -35.20
CA GLY A 811 55.73 0.60 -34.63
C GLY A 811 56.35 1.69 -33.76
N TYR A 812 56.35 1.47 -32.44
CA TYR A 812 56.66 2.52 -31.47
C TYR A 812 57.82 2.15 -30.57
N LEU A 813 58.77 3.09 -30.47
CA LEU A 813 60.02 3.00 -29.72
C LEU A 813 60.90 1.87 -30.25
N GLU A 814 61.99 2.22 -30.92
CA GLU A 814 62.98 1.24 -31.39
C GLU A 814 63.52 0.41 -30.21
N ALA A 815 63.40 -0.92 -30.31
CA ALA A 815 63.90 -1.79 -29.26
C ALA A 815 65.43 -1.81 -29.29
N GLU A 816 66.10 -1.58 -28.16
CA GLU A 816 67.56 -1.74 -28.08
C GLU A 816 67.94 -3.20 -28.42
N PRO A 817 68.97 -3.42 -29.26
CA PRO A 817 69.29 -4.72 -29.85
C PRO A 817 69.77 -5.82 -28.89
#